data_AF-A0A2H4SD64-F1
#
_entry.id   AF-A0A2H4SD64-F1
#
_cell.length_a   1.000
_cell.length_b   1.000
_cell.length_c   1.000
_cell.angle_alpha   90.00
_cell.angle_beta   90.00
_cell.angle_gamma   90.00
#
_symmetry.space_group_name_H-M   'P 1'
#
loop_
_entity.id
_entity.type
_entity.pdbx_description
1 polymer ?
#
loop_
_entity_poly.entity_id
_entity_poly.type
_entity_poly.pdbx_seq_one_letter_code
_entity_poly.pdbx_strand_id
1 'polypeptide(L)'
;MADSNSNNSGVTSPVSSAFGMHKGGSPRNSARHSMVIPSPDKLSLDQLSLDKRHLDLRDEVRAQSPSRTAVHSEATRRILAGLDGGSEFSKTSGSGRSSMDSVRSTSSADWPTHPGELNTISQLASLPIGTEVNFRARIHTQRQLSKALDFLLLRDQTQSVQGLLTRDNMDMVSWVQKLQPESLIQVCGTLKAPPEPIRSATIQNVEVEIQALHLVTAAHNAPFSNYKPPESLRNRMAARILDLRHPANHALFRIRSMVTSKFRETLENQGFVEINTPKLQPAATESGAAVFKVNYFGRNAFLAQSPQLAKQMAVSGDFGRVFEVGPVFRAENSNTHRHLTEYTGLDIEMAIEHDYHEVIDVLDEFLKSVFRAVYSMPEVAVVQKRWPSKEFKYLDQTLILDFREGIKMLRDDGRNVEEEDLSTPDEMRLGELVREKFDTDYYILDKFPANARPFYTHKDPEDPFWTNSFDIFLRGQEICSGGQRIHDAQELRTNLAAAGIPEEGMEDYLAAFDLGAPPHAGAGLGLERIVAWMLELGDVRYASLFHRDPKSLPERKLTSLPHMDADTTKTLESPPSVENLIANYGDASNTSWLDERFIIWRHSTGAAIGYVRQGKFAMVTGDPLCDASQYKAVTTAFIKYVTTELQLIPIWMLVSYEVQKILGREIGWRTLSCTEEQRVNADKIATNNDGPKARRVEREGVKVHEVKADDDFIRRADPAIEAWKGNRKGKQVHLTEVRPWVDKEHRRYFAAEKDGKVQAMVVLAKLSPKHGWQVKWALDFPGAVNGAIEVLIGLALSSVSGQVTFGAGVSQKLTAGEHLHGIRARFLATTYSSIVESLGLRRKATFRSKFGALGESVYICYPKHGVGLRDLREIVKFFQD
;
A
#
# COMPACT_ATOMS: atom_id res chain seq x y z
N MET A 1 29.90 38.41 -26.35
CA MET A 1 31.20 38.33 -27.07
C MET A 1 32.16 37.56 -26.18
N ALA A 2 33.08 36.79 -26.79
CA ALA A 2 34.42 36.35 -26.36
C ALA A 2 34.88 36.51 -24.88
N ASP A 3 35.67 35.62 -24.27
CA ASP A 3 36.24 34.29 -24.63
C ASP A 3 36.67 33.61 -23.27
N SER A 4 36.57 32.30 -23.01
CA SER A 4 37.20 31.07 -23.56
C SER A 4 38.51 30.60 -22.87
N ASN A 5 38.50 29.36 -22.36
CA ASN A 5 39.62 28.36 -22.27
C ASN A 5 40.90 28.61 -21.42
N SER A 6 41.73 27.61 -21.06
CA SER A 6 41.51 26.19 -20.63
C SER A 6 42.82 25.50 -20.15
N ASN A 7 42.71 24.43 -19.33
CA ASN A 7 43.71 23.36 -19.08
C ASN A 7 45.06 23.75 -18.39
N ASN A 8 45.92 22.84 -17.88
CA ASN A 8 46.02 21.37 -18.03
C ASN A 8 46.64 20.61 -16.80
N SER A 9 46.51 19.27 -16.80
CA SER A 9 47.26 18.16 -16.13
C SER A 9 48.46 18.42 -15.18
N GLY A 10 48.78 17.56 -14.19
CA GLY A 10 48.26 16.24 -13.78
C GLY A 10 49.35 15.35 -13.12
N VAL A 11 49.09 14.02 -12.94
CA VAL A 11 50.08 12.91 -12.66
C VAL A 11 50.72 12.87 -11.23
N THR A 12 50.90 11.75 -10.48
CA THR A 12 50.34 10.36 -10.41
C THR A 12 50.66 9.75 -9.01
N SER A 13 49.90 8.75 -8.55
CA SER A 13 50.28 7.83 -7.43
C SER A 13 51.01 6.58 -7.94
N PRO A 14 51.61 5.74 -7.04
CA PRO A 14 51.17 4.33 -7.04
C PRO A 14 51.12 3.60 -5.68
N VAL A 15 50.30 2.54 -5.71
CA VAL A 15 49.93 1.51 -4.72
C VAL A 15 51.08 0.59 -4.26
N SER A 16 51.05 0.07 -3.01
CA SER A 16 51.24 -1.37 -2.66
C SER A 16 51.15 -1.67 -1.14
N SER A 17 51.33 -2.93 -0.74
CA SER A 17 50.62 -3.60 0.37
C SER A 17 51.50 -4.27 1.46
N ALA A 18 50.84 -4.62 2.58
CA ALA A 18 51.04 -5.82 3.44
C ALA A 18 52.03 -5.83 4.64
N PHE A 19 51.50 -6.29 5.79
CA PHE A 19 52.08 -7.09 6.91
C PHE A 19 53.47 -6.77 7.52
N GLY A 20 53.53 -6.60 8.85
CA GLY A 20 54.79 -6.69 9.63
C GLY A 20 54.67 -6.51 11.15
N MET A 21 55.16 -7.49 11.92
CA MET A 21 55.14 -7.62 13.40
C MET A 21 55.76 -6.47 14.24
N HIS A 22 55.42 -6.42 15.54
CA HIS A 22 56.43 -6.23 16.60
C HIS A 22 56.05 -6.82 17.98
N LYS A 23 57.05 -7.37 18.68
CA LYS A 23 57.15 -7.59 20.15
C LYS A 23 58.31 -6.68 20.65
N GLY A 24 58.54 -6.33 21.92
CA GLY A 24 57.97 -6.59 23.26
C GLY A 24 59.00 -6.06 24.32
N GLY A 25 58.81 -6.00 25.65
CA GLY A 25 57.71 -6.31 26.57
C GLY A 25 58.22 -6.44 28.04
N SER A 26 57.34 -6.82 28.99
CA SER A 26 57.65 -7.25 30.40
C SER A 26 58.16 -6.17 31.41
N PRO A 27 58.18 -6.44 32.75
CA PRO A 27 57.92 -7.71 33.47
C PRO A 27 57.03 -7.72 34.75
N ARG A 28 56.38 -8.88 34.99
CA ARG A 28 55.96 -9.49 36.30
C ARG A 28 54.82 -8.81 37.09
N ASN A 29 54.06 -9.52 37.96
CA ASN A 29 54.21 -10.88 38.51
C ASN A 29 52.87 -11.67 38.63
N SER A 30 52.92 -12.97 38.95
CA SER A 30 51.77 -13.91 39.10
C SER A 30 51.20 -13.95 40.54
N ALA A 31 50.09 -14.62 40.91
CA ALA A 31 49.30 -15.75 40.35
C ALA A 31 47.82 -15.67 40.89
N ARG A 32 46.86 -16.64 40.86
CA ARG A 32 46.63 -18.07 40.46
C ARG A 32 45.07 -18.28 40.44
N HIS A 33 44.38 -19.41 40.17
CA HIS A 33 44.67 -20.83 39.82
C HIS A 33 43.63 -21.40 38.81
N SER A 34 42.73 -22.34 39.17
CA SER A 34 41.77 -23.02 38.24
C SER A 34 40.58 -23.74 38.93
N MET A 35 39.54 -24.16 38.18
CA MET A 35 38.39 -24.97 38.64
C MET A 35 37.86 -25.90 37.53
N VAL A 36 37.49 -27.17 37.84
CA VAL A 36 37.08 -28.22 36.87
C VAL A 36 36.10 -29.26 37.49
N ILE A 37 34.90 -29.42 36.90
CA ILE A 37 34.10 -30.67 36.59
C ILE A 37 34.05 -31.80 37.66
N PRO A 38 32.88 -32.31 38.15
CA PRO A 38 32.05 -33.26 37.37
C PRO A 38 30.52 -33.44 37.69
N SER A 39 29.90 -34.37 36.97
CA SER A 39 28.57 -35.03 37.19
C SER A 39 28.73 -36.56 36.93
N PRO A 40 27.74 -37.47 37.11
CA PRO A 40 26.50 -37.48 37.91
C PRO A 40 26.36 -38.78 38.80
N ASP A 41 25.13 -39.08 39.25
CA ASP A 41 24.57 -40.37 39.74
C ASP A 41 25.07 -41.06 41.05
N LYS A 42 24.22 -41.07 42.10
CA LYS A 42 23.47 -42.27 42.60
C LYS A 42 22.67 -42.08 43.90
N LEU A 43 21.44 -42.63 43.89
CA LEU A 43 20.68 -43.30 44.98
C LEU A 43 20.61 -42.71 46.41
N SER A 44 19.39 -42.43 46.87
CA SER A 44 18.68 -43.28 47.87
C SER A 44 17.25 -42.78 48.14
N LEU A 45 16.37 -43.67 48.63
CA LEU A 45 15.11 -43.29 49.29
C LEU A 45 15.38 -43.19 50.78
N ASP A 46 14.99 -42.08 51.43
CA ASP A 46 14.27 -42.08 52.71
C ASP A 46 13.99 -40.65 53.22
N GLN A 47 12.75 -40.18 53.05
CA GLN A 47 12.16 -39.12 53.90
C GLN A 47 10.62 -39.03 53.75
N LEU A 48 9.95 -40.18 53.86
CA LEU A 48 8.50 -40.29 53.66
C LEU A 48 7.68 -39.93 54.93
N SER A 49 7.96 -38.77 55.54
CA SER A 49 7.17 -38.25 56.66
C SER A 49 7.33 -36.75 56.89
N LEU A 50 6.49 -35.92 56.24
CA LEU A 50 5.97 -34.61 56.73
C LEU A 50 5.20 -33.86 55.61
N ASP A 51 3.97 -34.27 55.30
CA ASP A 51 2.96 -33.28 54.86
C ASP A 51 1.49 -33.71 55.03
N LYS A 52 1.20 -34.51 56.07
CA LYS A 52 -0.16 -34.96 56.39
C LYS A 52 -0.98 -33.89 57.14
N ARG A 53 -0.88 -32.62 56.68
CA ARG A 53 -1.49 -31.43 57.30
C ARG A 53 -1.96 -30.34 56.33
N HIS A 54 -1.95 -30.57 55.01
CA HIS A 54 -2.37 -29.56 54.01
C HIS A 54 -3.52 -29.99 53.08
N LEU A 55 -4.33 -30.97 53.49
CA LEU A 55 -5.47 -31.49 52.70
C LEU A 55 -6.86 -31.23 53.32
N ASP A 56 -6.98 -31.02 54.63
CA ASP A 56 -8.28 -30.90 55.34
C ASP A 56 -8.79 -29.44 55.49
N LEU A 57 -8.49 -28.55 54.51
CA LEU A 57 -8.81 -27.11 54.59
C LEU A 57 -9.36 -26.49 53.29
N ARG A 58 -9.98 -27.30 52.41
CA ARG A 58 -10.59 -26.79 51.16
C ARG A 58 -12.11 -26.95 51.02
N ASP A 59 -12.74 -27.86 51.77
CA ASP A 59 -14.17 -28.20 51.53
C ASP A 59 -15.17 -27.56 52.52
N GLU A 60 -14.73 -26.89 53.58
CA GLU A 60 -15.64 -26.39 54.66
C GLU A 60 -16.03 -24.89 54.58
N VAL A 61 -15.69 -24.18 53.49
CA VAL A 61 -16.03 -22.73 53.32
C VAL A 61 -17.03 -22.51 52.17
N ARG A 62 -17.71 -23.56 51.69
CA ARG A 62 -18.65 -23.48 50.56
C ARG A 62 -20.13 -23.29 50.98
N ALA A 63 -20.39 -22.44 51.97
CA ALA A 63 -21.75 -22.07 52.38
C ALA A 63 -21.86 -20.65 52.97
N GLN A 64 -22.98 -19.98 52.64
CA GLN A 64 -23.50 -18.70 53.19
C GLN A 64 -22.82 -17.39 52.70
N SER A 65 -23.67 -16.38 52.43
CA SER A 65 -23.39 -15.07 51.78
C SER A 65 -23.31 -13.92 52.82
N PRO A 66 -23.17 -12.60 52.47
CA PRO A 66 -22.96 -11.94 51.16
C PRO A 66 -21.86 -10.82 51.14
N SER A 67 -21.77 -10.11 49.99
CA SER A 67 -21.15 -8.79 49.68
C SER A 67 -20.26 -8.04 50.70
N ARG A 68 -19.07 -7.59 50.24
CA ARG A 68 -18.18 -6.65 50.96
C ARG A 68 -17.54 -5.56 50.08
N THR A 69 -18.22 -4.43 49.90
CA THR A 69 -17.67 -3.22 49.25
C THR A 69 -17.06 -2.26 50.29
N ALA A 70 -16.21 -2.76 51.20
CA ALA A 70 -15.77 -1.99 52.38
C ALA A 70 -14.42 -2.41 53.02
N VAL A 71 -13.46 -2.98 52.28
CA VAL A 71 -12.16 -3.41 52.86
C VAL A 71 -10.96 -3.05 51.98
N HIS A 72 -10.65 -1.75 51.83
CA HIS A 72 -9.37 -1.31 51.24
C HIS A 72 -8.81 0.03 51.75
N SER A 73 -9.53 0.74 52.62
CA SER A 73 -9.19 2.10 53.10
C SER A 73 -8.27 2.14 54.33
N GLU A 74 -7.93 1.01 54.94
CA GLU A 74 -7.33 0.96 56.28
C GLU A 74 -5.89 0.40 56.33
N ALA A 75 -5.47 -0.38 55.33
CA ALA A 75 -4.10 -0.92 55.25
C ALA A 75 -3.05 0.21 55.07
N THR A 76 -3.33 1.19 54.23
CA THR A 76 -2.42 2.30 53.89
C THR A 76 -2.16 3.26 55.05
N ARG A 77 -2.99 3.24 56.10
CA ARG A 77 -2.93 4.21 57.22
C ARG A 77 -1.87 3.90 58.28
N ARG A 78 -1.19 2.75 58.24
CA ARG A 78 -0.26 2.30 59.29
C ARG A 78 1.24 2.42 58.97
N ILE A 79 1.62 2.92 57.79
CA ILE A 79 3.03 2.99 57.35
C ILE A 79 3.64 4.41 57.48
N LEU A 80 2.81 5.46 57.63
CA LEU A 80 3.26 6.87 57.68
C LEU A 80 3.20 7.50 59.09
N ALA A 81 3.17 6.69 60.14
CA ALA A 81 3.08 7.15 61.54
C ALA A 81 4.34 6.78 62.35
N GLY A 82 5.47 7.40 62.01
CA GLY A 82 6.73 7.23 62.75
C GLY A 82 7.86 8.10 62.18
N LEU A 83 8.84 8.43 63.04
CA LEU A 83 10.01 9.28 62.76
C LEU A 83 9.71 10.77 62.55
N ASP A 84 9.21 11.39 63.61
CA ASP A 84 9.41 12.83 63.86
C ASP A 84 10.61 13.01 64.82
N GLY A 85 11.44 14.04 64.62
CA GLY A 85 12.65 14.28 65.43
C GLY A 85 13.82 14.84 64.62
N GLY A 86 14.30 16.04 64.96
CA GLY A 86 15.34 16.73 64.19
C GLY A 86 16.32 17.55 65.03
N SER A 87 17.40 18.00 64.38
CA SER A 87 18.32 19.01 64.92
C SER A 87 19.14 19.68 63.80
N GLU A 88 18.87 20.97 63.62
CA GLU A 88 19.79 22.09 63.35
C GLU A 88 21.10 21.98 62.49
N PHE A 89 21.35 23.11 61.80
CA PHE A 89 22.63 23.69 61.35
C PHE A 89 23.29 23.36 59.99
N SER A 90 23.54 24.48 59.29
CA SER A 90 24.67 24.81 58.39
C SER A 90 24.46 24.79 56.87
N LYS A 91 25.03 25.83 56.24
CA LYS A 91 24.90 26.24 54.83
C LYS A 91 25.98 25.57 53.97
N THR A 92 25.72 25.36 52.68
CA THR A 92 26.53 25.99 51.61
C THR A 92 25.86 25.86 50.23
N SER A 93 26.33 26.69 49.29
CA SER A 93 25.83 26.87 47.93
C SER A 93 26.27 25.80 46.92
N GLY A 94 25.43 25.50 45.93
CA GLY A 94 25.82 24.78 44.71
C GLY A 94 24.74 24.90 43.62
N SER A 95 25.15 25.09 42.36
CA SER A 95 24.24 25.32 41.22
C SER A 95 24.31 24.21 40.17
N GLY A 96 23.19 23.80 39.56
CA GLY A 96 23.26 23.06 38.29
C GLY A 96 22.05 22.17 37.94
N ARG A 97 21.18 22.70 37.07
CA ARG A 97 20.13 22.02 36.28
C ARG A 97 20.28 20.49 36.07
N SER A 98 19.19 19.75 36.27
CA SER A 98 18.57 18.96 35.18
C SER A 98 17.08 18.71 35.42
N SER A 99 16.29 18.82 34.35
CA SER A 99 14.82 18.64 34.31
C SER A 99 14.37 17.20 34.55
N MET A 100 13.39 16.99 35.43
CA MET A 100 12.07 16.42 35.08
C MET A 100 11.06 16.50 36.24
N ASP A 101 9.79 16.63 35.87
CA ASP A 101 8.52 16.40 36.59
C ASP A 101 8.36 16.81 38.06
N SER A 102 7.38 17.71 38.29
CA SER A 102 6.61 17.73 39.55
C SER A 102 5.12 17.93 39.25
N VAL A 103 4.29 17.12 39.92
CA VAL A 103 2.84 17.04 39.70
C VAL A 103 2.12 18.28 40.25
N ARG A 104 0.98 18.62 39.64
CA ARG A 104 0.04 19.65 40.12
C ARG A 104 -0.20 19.53 41.64
N SER A 105 0.09 20.58 42.40
CA SER A 105 -0.56 20.80 43.69
C SER A 105 -1.91 21.50 43.46
N THR A 106 -2.95 21.04 44.17
CA THR A 106 -4.27 21.67 44.12
C THR A 106 -4.38 22.79 45.15
N SER A 107 -4.42 24.03 44.69
CA SER A 107 -4.94 25.16 45.46
C SER A 107 -5.98 25.91 44.62
N SER A 108 -7.24 25.89 45.06
CA SER A 108 -8.27 26.79 44.54
C SER A 108 -8.01 28.19 45.10
N ALA A 109 -7.26 28.99 44.35
CA ALA A 109 -7.14 30.42 44.53
C ALA A 109 -7.63 31.12 43.25
N ASP A 110 -8.08 32.36 43.37
CA ASP A 110 -8.58 33.14 42.23
C ASP A 110 -7.50 33.26 41.14
N TRP A 111 -7.87 32.95 39.90
CA TRP A 111 -6.98 33.04 38.73
C TRP A 111 -7.23 34.35 37.98
N PRO A 112 -6.47 35.43 38.25
CA PRO A 112 -6.33 36.50 37.27
C PRO A 112 -5.55 35.95 36.07
N THR A 113 -6.23 35.73 34.96
CA THR A 113 -5.62 35.26 33.70
C THR A 113 -4.52 36.24 33.27
N HIS A 114 -3.26 35.81 33.34
CA HIS A 114 -2.13 36.65 32.92
C HIS A 114 -2.26 37.00 31.43
N PRO A 115 -2.03 38.27 31.00
CA PRO A 115 -2.22 38.70 29.60
C PRO A 115 -1.43 37.93 28.53
N GLY A 116 -0.40 37.15 28.93
CA GLY A 116 0.39 36.29 28.04
C GLY A 116 -0.07 34.84 27.93
N GLU A 117 -1.02 34.37 28.74
CA GLU A 117 -1.50 32.98 28.70
C GLU A 117 -2.64 32.81 27.69
N LEU A 118 -2.63 31.68 26.97
CA LEU A 118 -3.60 31.39 25.92
C LEU A 118 -4.76 30.57 26.48
N ASN A 119 -5.91 31.22 26.61
CA ASN A 119 -7.18 30.58 26.89
C ASN A 119 -7.59 29.68 25.72
N THR A 120 -8.27 28.57 26.01
CA THR A 120 -9.08 27.86 25.01
C THR A 120 -10.45 28.52 24.91
N ILE A 121 -11.14 28.37 23.76
CA ILE A 121 -12.53 28.88 23.64
C ILE A 121 -13.44 28.25 24.72
N SER A 122 -13.20 26.98 25.09
CA SER A 122 -14.02 26.28 26.10
C SER A 122 -13.97 26.89 27.49
N GLN A 123 -12.89 27.61 27.86
CA GLN A 123 -12.77 28.29 29.16
C GLN A 123 -13.55 29.62 29.21
N LEU A 124 -13.78 30.26 28.04
CA LEU A 124 -14.44 31.57 27.96
C LEU A 124 -15.87 31.56 28.53
N ALA A 125 -16.56 30.41 28.47
CA ALA A 125 -17.90 30.23 29.04
C ALA A 125 -17.94 30.22 30.58
N SER A 126 -16.79 30.06 31.24
CA SER A 126 -16.65 30.05 32.72
C SER A 126 -15.99 31.30 33.30
N LEU A 127 -15.52 32.22 32.45
CA LEU A 127 -14.88 33.46 32.89
C LEU A 127 -15.91 34.58 33.11
N PRO A 128 -15.68 35.51 34.06
CA PRO A 128 -16.54 36.67 34.26
C PRO A 128 -16.68 37.57 33.02
N ILE A 129 -17.84 38.21 32.88
CA ILE A 129 -18.02 39.33 31.95
C ILE A 129 -17.10 40.48 32.40
N GLY A 130 -16.42 41.11 31.44
CA GLY A 130 -15.40 42.13 31.71
C GLY A 130 -13.97 41.58 31.82
N THR A 131 -13.76 40.26 31.86
CA THR A 131 -12.41 39.67 31.81
C THR A 131 -11.76 39.90 30.44
N GLU A 132 -10.50 40.33 30.44
CA GLU A 132 -9.64 40.35 29.25
C GLU A 132 -9.18 38.92 28.92
N VAL A 133 -9.36 38.51 27.66
CA VAL A 133 -9.08 37.17 27.18
C VAL A 133 -8.18 37.20 25.96
N ASN A 134 -7.16 36.33 25.99
CA ASN A 134 -6.20 36.11 24.91
C ASN A 134 -6.29 34.63 24.50
N PHE A 135 -6.61 34.34 23.23
CA PHE A 135 -6.81 32.97 22.73
C PHE A 135 -6.47 32.82 21.25
N ARG A 136 -6.30 31.58 20.78
CA ARG A 136 -6.13 31.25 19.36
C ARG A 136 -7.37 30.57 18.81
N ALA A 137 -7.77 30.97 17.61
CA ALA A 137 -8.96 30.45 16.94
C ALA A 137 -8.79 30.46 15.41
N ARG A 138 -9.62 29.67 14.72
CA ARG A 138 -9.86 29.85 13.29
C ARG A 138 -11.08 30.72 13.06
N ILE A 139 -11.02 31.60 12.05
CA ILE A 139 -12.21 32.27 11.52
C ILE A 139 -13.09 31.19 10.86
N HIS A 140 -14.19 30.79 11.49
CA HIS A 140 -15.06 29.74 10.96
C HIS A 140 -16.00 30.26 9.88
N THR A 141 -16.59 31.44 10.12
CA THR A 141 -17.27 32.27 9.14
C THR A 141 -17.24 33.72 9.61
N GLN A 142 -17.61 34.65 8.72
CA GLN A 142 -17.58 36.10 8.94
C GLN A 142 -18.86 36.73 8.38
N ARG A 143 -19.42 37.71 9.09
CA ARG A 143 -20.62 38.45 8.67
C ARG A 143 -20.30 39.95 8.65
N GLN A 144 -19.67 40.35 7.55
CA GLN A 144 -19.33 41.73 7.23
C GLN A 144 -20.62 42.55 7.06
N LEU A 145 -20.93 43.47 7.99
CA LEU A 145 -22.11 44.34 7.88
C LEU A 145 -21.77 45.73 7.35
N SER A 146 -20.57 46.25 7.64
CA SER A 146 -20.08 47.52 7.09
C SER A 146 -18.55 47.62 7.22
N LYS A 147 -17.97 48.74 6.74
CA LYS A 147 -16.58 49.12 7.00
C LYS A 147 -16.25 49.40 8.47
N ALA A 148 -17.25 49.40 9.35
CA ALA A 148 -17.14 49.82 10.75
C ALA A 148 -17.94 48.92 11.71
N LEU A 149 -18.34 47.72 11.25
CA LEU A 149 -18.98 46.69 12.06
C LEU A 149 -18.85 45.33 11.37
N ASP A 150 -18.24 44.37 12.07
CA ASP A 150 -18.04 43.00 11.59
C ASP A 150 -18.18 41.97 12.73
N PHE A 151 -18.60 40.77 12.37
CA PHE A 151 -18.83 39.66 13.29
C PHE A 151 -18.06 38.43 12.81
N LEU A 152 -17.12 37.95 13.63
CA LEU A 152 -16.40 36.71 13.42
C LEU A 152 -17.05 35.59 14.22
N LEU A 153 -17.32 34.44 13.60
CA LEU A 153 -17.53 33.21 14.35
C LEU A 153 -16.17 32.56 14.53
N LEU A 154 -15.63 32.62 15.74
CA LEU A 154 -14.31 32.10 16.10
C LEU A 154 -14.46 30.65 16.57
N ARG A 155 -13.61 29.74 16.09
CA ARG A 155 -13.71 28.30 16.39
C ARG A 155 -12.37 27.68 16.80
N ASP A 156 -12.43 26.82 17.80
CA ASP A 156 -11.34 25.97 18.28
C ASP A 156 -11.91 24.55 18.49
N GLN A 157 -11.38 23.58 17.75
CA GLN A 157 -11.89 22.22 17.65
C GLN A 157 -13.43 22.17 17.48
N THR A 158 -14.13 21.74 18.54
CA THR A 158 -15.60 21.58 18.65
C THR A 158 -16.33 22.79 19.22
N GLN A 159 -15.61 23.80 19.75
CA GLN A 159 -16.21 24.99 20.38
C GLN A 159 -16.13 26.22 19.48
N SER A 160 -17.10 27.12 19.61
CA SER A 160 -17.11 28.42 18.95
C SER A 160 -17.73 29.53 19.82
N VAL A 161 -17.25 30.76 19.59
CA VAL A 161 -17.70 32.00 20.25
C VAL A 161 -17.80 33.12 19.20
N GLN A 162 -18.63 34.13 19.45
CA GLN A 162 -18.67 35.33 18.60
C GLN A 162 -17.56 36.31 19.00
N GLY A 163 -16.89 36.87 17.99
CA GLY A 163 -16.01 38.02 18.12
C GLY A 163 -16.60 39.22 17.38
N LEU A 164 -16.59 40.38 18.03
CA LEU A 164 -17.16 41.63 17.55
C LEU A 164 -16.05 42.64 17.23
N LEU A 165 -16.11 43.27 16.06
CA LEU A 165 -15.22 44.36 15.65
C LEU A 165 -16.06 45.63 15.42
N THR A 166 -15.74 46.71 16.14
CA THR A 166 -16.54 47.94 16.24
C THR A 166 -15.96 49.11 15.43
N ARG A 167 -16.64 50.27 15.49
CA ARG A 167 -16.29 51.51 14.76
C ARG A 167 -14.93 52.09 15.15
N ASP A 168 -14.47 51.82 16.35
CA ASP A 168 -13.24 52.41 16.90
C ASP A 168 -11.98 51.83 16.23
N ASN A 169 -12.15 50.74 15.47
CA ASN A 169 -11.08 49.95 14.86
C ASN A 169 -11.28 49.74 13.34
N MET A 170 -11.73 50.78 12.61
CA MET A 170 -12.06 50.68 11.17
C MET A 170 -10.95 50.11 10.27
N ASP A 171 -9.68 50.35 10.57
CA ASP A 171 -8.56 49.78 9.81
C ASP A 171 -8.36 48.29 10.10
N MET A 172 -8.55 47.86 11.36
CA MET A 172 -8.56 46.43 11.72
C MET A 172 -9.76 45.73 11.08
N VAL A 173 -10.96 46.32 11.09
CA VAL A 173 -12.13 45.81 10.34
C VAL A 173 -11.76 45.65 8.86
N SER A 174 -11.22 46.69 8.23
CA SER A 174 -10.85 46.71 6.80
C SER A 174 -9.67 45.79 6.44
N TRP A 175 -8.90 45.31 7.42
CA TRP A 175 -7.86 44.30 7.26
C TRP A 175 -8.41 42.89 7.46
N VAL A 176 -9.19 42.66 8.52
CA VAL A 176 -9.85 41.38 8.82
C VAL A 176 -10.82 40.97 7.69
N GLN A 177 -11.49 41.93 7.05
CA GLN A 177 -12.36 41.70 5.88
C GLN A 177 -11.65 41.12 4.65
N LYS A 178 -10.32 41.06 4.64
CA LYS A 178 -9.50 40.43 3.59
C LYS A 178 -9.01 39.02 3.97
N LEU A 179 -9.13 38.63 5.24
CA LEU A 179 -8.71 37.31 5.72
C LEU A 179 -9.72 36.25 5.28
N GLN A 180 -9.23 35.13 4.76
CA GLN A 180 -10.10 34.02 4.37
C GLN A 180 -10.56 33.21 5.60
N PRO A 181 -11.78 32.63 5.60
CA PRO A 181 -12.17 31.62 6.55
C PRO A 181 -11.16 30.46 6.64
N GLU A 182 -11.13 29.79 7.77
CA GLU A 182 -10.12 28.83 8.24
C GLU A 182 -8.71 29.40 8.48
N SER A 183 -8.45 30.71 8.26
CA SER A 183 -7.22 31.39 8.73
C SER A 183 -7.10 31.26 10.25
N LEU A 184 -5.89 30.98 10.73
CA LEU A 184 -5.56 30.88 12.15
C LEU A 184 -5.11 32.24 12.68
N ILE A 185 -5.77 32.70 13.72
CA ILE A 185 -5.57 34.03 14.32
C ILE A 185 -5.43 33.89 15.85
N GLN A 186 -4.76 34.87 16.45
CA GLN A 186 -4.75 35.09 17.89
C GLN A 186 -5.57 36.36 18.18
N VAL A 187 -6.46 36.29 19.16
CA VAL A 187 -7.47 37.30 19.46
C VAL A 187 -7.27 37.74 20.91
N CYS A 188 -7.16 39.05 21.11
CA CYS A 188 -7.19 39.69 22.42
C CYS A 188 -8.42 40.60 22.49
N GLY A 189 -9.18 40.53 23.59
CA GLY A 189 -10.40 41.32 23.74
C GLY A 189 -11.05 41.13 25.10
N THR A 190 -12.20 41.77 25.31
CA THR A 190 -12.96 41.70 26.58
C THR A 190 -14.24 40.89 26.41
N LEU A 191 -14.54 40.01 27.37
CA LEU A 191 -15.83 39.28 27.38
C LEU A 191 -17.02 40.22 27.69
N LYS A 192 -18.09 40.10 26.90
CA LYS A 192 -19.35 40.83 27.03
C LYS A 192 -20.52 39.84 27.05
N ALA A 193 -21.64 40.23 27.66
CA ALA A 193 -22.93 39.59 27.39
C ALA A 193 -23.49 40.11 26.05
N PRO A 194 -23.90 39.24 25.12
CA PRO A 194 -24.60 39.67 23.91
C PRO A 194 -26.06 40.06 24.24
N PRO A 195 -26.73 40.88 23.41
CA PRO A 195 -28.11 41.28 23.63
C PRO A 195 -29.12 40.13 23.44
N GLU A 196 -28.77 39.11 22.67
CA GLU A 196 -29.53 37.85 22.52
C GLU A 196 -28.56 36.65 22.46
N PRO A 197 -28.98 35.43 22.89
CA PRO A 197 -28.14 34.24 22.80
C PRO A 197 -27.71 33.91 21.37
N ILE A 198 -26.40 33.76 21.16
CA ILE A 198 -25.78 33.64 19.84
C ILE A 198 -25.97 32.21 19.30
N ARG A 199 -27.09 31.95 18.64
CA ARG A 199 -27.51 30.62 18.16
C ARG A 199 -26.54 29.95 17.17
N SER A 200 -25.63 30.70 16.56
CA SER A 200 -24.59 30.20 15.63
C SER A 200 -23.29 29.76 16.33
N ALA A 201 -23.14 30.07 17.62
CA ALA A 201 -22.01 29.66 18.46
C ALA A 201 -22.39 28.45 19.33
N THR A 202 -21.39 27.71 19.82
CA THR A 202 -21.61 26.75 20.92
C THR A 202 -21.69 27.47 22.26
N ILE A 203 -20.88 28.52 22.44
CA ILE A 203 -20.94 29.44 23.58
C ILE A 203 -21.86 30.60 23.20
N GLN A 204 -23.10 30.56 23.67
CA GLN A 204 -24.16 31.46 23.22
C GLN A 204 -24.34 32.70 24.12
N ASN A 205 -23.82 32.64 25.35
CA ASN A 205 -24.11 33.62 26.41
C ASN A 205 -23.01 34.69 26.59
N VAL A 206 -21.90 34.60 25.85
CA VAL A 206 -20.83 35.61 25.84
C VAL A 206 -20.32 35.85 24.42
N GLU A 207 -19.86 37.07 24.16
CA GLU A 207 -19.07 37.43 22.98
C GLU A 207 -17.79 38.16 23.38
N VAL A 208 -16.83 38.24 22.46
CA VAL A 208 -15.54 38.93 22.65
C VAL A 208 -15.55 40.25 21.89
N GLU A 209 -15.49 41.37 22.61
CA GLU A 209 -15.17 42.68 22.02
C GLU A 209 -13.69 42.70 21.67
N ILE A 210 -13.35 42.60 20.38
CA ILE A 210 -11.97 42.41 19.93
C ILE A 210 -11.20 43.73 19.95
N GLN A 211 -10.17 43.78 20.79
CA GLN A 211 -9.27 44.92 20.95
C GLN A 211 -8.03 44.78 20.06
N ALA A 212 -7.50 43.56 19.89
CA ALA A 212 -6.40 43.27 18.97
C ALA A 212 -6.54 41.89 18.33
N LEU A 213 -6.07 41.76 17.09
CA LEU A 213 -6.15 40.52 16.31
C LEU A 213 -4.86 40.34 15.50
N HIS A 214 -4.17 39.22 15.73
CA HIS A 214 -2.90 38.89 15.06
C HIS A 214 -3.09 37.68 14.14
N LEU A 215 -2.62 37.79 12.91
CA LEU A 215 -2.62 36.68 11.95
C LEU A 215 -1.47 35.72 12.27
N VAL A 216 -1.81 34.50 12.71
CA VAL A 216 -0.82 33.44 12.96
C VAL A 216 -0.50 32.70 11.67
N THR A 217 -1.52 32.41 10.83
CA THR A 217 -1.35 31.79 9.51
C THR A 217 -2.58 32.04 8.65
N ALA A 218 -2.40 32.59 7.45
CA ALA A 218 -3.48 32.74 6.48
C ALA A 218 -3.94 31.38 5.92
N ALA A 219 -5.23 31.26 5.65
CA ALA A 219 -5.76 30.21 4.78
C ALA A 219 -5.82 30.71 3.33
N HIS A 220 -5.57 29.79 2.39
CA HIS A 220 -5.61 30.04 0.96
C HIS A 220 -6.34 28.89 0.27
N ASN A 221 -7.07 29.19 -0.81
CA ASN A 221 -7.64 28.20 -1.74
C ASN A 221 -8.45 27.06 -1.09
N ALA A 222 -9.20 27.35 -0.01
CA ALA A 222 -10.06 26.37 0.64
C ALA A 222 -11.17 25.90 -0.33
N PRO A 223 -11.28 24.60 -0.66
CA PRO A 223 -12.20 24.13 -1.70
C PRO A 223 -13.69 24.12 -1.29
N PHE A 224 -13.99 24.36 -0.02
CA PHE A 224 -15.33 24.62 0.52
C PHE A 224 -15.22 25.36 1.87
N SER A 225 -16.35 25.66 2.51
CA SER A 225 -16.39 26.16 3.89
C SER A 225 -16.92 25.09 4.84
N ASN A 226 -16.29 24.93 6.01
CA ASN A 226 -16.81 24.06 7.07
C ASN A 226 -18.13 24.55 7.69
N TYR A 227 -18.54 25.81 7.43
CA TYR A 227 -19.85 26.33 7.84
C TYR A 227 -21.00 25.86 6.91
N LYS A 228 -20.65 25.46 5.68
CA LYS A 228 -21.55 24.84 4.69
C LYS A 228 -20.77 23.76 3.92
N PRO A 229 -20.44 22.61 4.57
CA PRO A 229 -19.67 21.57 3.93
C PRO A 229 -20.47 20.93 2.78
N PRO A 230 -19.82 20.46 1.70
CA PRO A 230 -20.51 19.80 0.61
C PRO A 230 -21.22 18.54 1.10
N GLU A 231 -22.32 18.15 0.48
CA GLU A 231 -23.04 16.92 0.81
C GLU A 231 -22.27 15.67 0.35
N SER A 232 -21.67 15.73 -0.84
CA SER A 232 -21.05 14.56 -1.45
C SER A 232 -19.77 14.10 -0.73
N LEU A 233 -19.75 12.81 -0.39
CA LEU A 233 -18.62 12.10 0.22
C LEU A 233 -17.31 12.35 -0.54
N ARG A 234 -17.34 12.27 -1.88
CA ARG A 234 -16.17 12.51 -2.74
C ARG A 234 -15.52 13.87 -2.50
N ASN A 235 -16.31 14.94 -2.35
CA ASN A 235 -15.77 16.28 -2.17
C ASN A 235 -15.24 16.50 -0.74
N ARG A 236 -15.90 15.90 0.28
CA ARG A 236 -15.39 15.85 1.67
C ARG A 236 -14.02 15.14 1.73
N MET A 237 -13.93 13.96 1.10
CA MET A 237 -12.71 13.14 1.09
C MET A 237 -11.57 13.76 0.28
N ALA A 238 -11.86 14.39 -0.86
CA ALA A 238 -10.85 15.06 -1.69
C ALA A 238 -10.08 16.18 -0.94
N ALA A 239 -10.69 16.77 0.10
CA ALA A 239 -10.05 17.72 0.99
C ALA A 239 -10.21 17.31 2.47
N ARG A 240 -9.93 16.03 2.79
CA ARG A 240 -10.17 15.45 4.12
C ARG A 240 -9.60 16.26 5.29
N ILE A 241 -8.44 16.91 5.13
CA ILE A 241 -7.84 17.81 6.15
C ILE A 241 -8.75 19.00 6.50
N LEU A 242 -9.55 19.50 5.56
CA LEU A 242 -10.54 20.54 5.80
C LEU A 242 -11.79 19.97 6.45
N ASP A 243 -12.35 18.88 5.88
CA ASP A 243 -13.54 18.20 6.40
C ASP A 243 -13.35 17.74 7.86
N LEU A 244 -12.20 17.16 8.21
CA LEU A 244 -11.88 16.70 9.57
C LEU A 244 -11.98 17.81 10.62
N ARG A 245 -11.82 19.08 10.25
CA ARG A 245 -11.96 20.22 11.17
C ARG A 245 -13.41 20.57 11.50
N HIS A 246 -14.40 19.98 10.82
CA HIS A 246 -15.81 20.16 11.16
C HIS A 246 -16.08 19.60 12.57
N PRO A 247 -16.79 20.29 13.48
CA PRO A 247 -17.01 19.84 14.86
C PRO A 247 -17.51 18.40 15.01
N ALA A 248 -18.47 17.98 14.16
CA ALA A 248 -18.96 16.60 14.15
C ALA A 248 -17.90 15.54 13.77
N ASN A 249 -16.88 15.86 12.98
CA ASN A 249 -15.76 14.95 12.72
C ASN A 249 -14.85 14.85 13.97
N HIS A 250 -14.52 15.97 14.62
CA HIS A 250 -13.79 15.93 15.90
C HIS A 250 -14.52 15.09 16.96
N ALA A 251 -15.85 15.22 17.05
CA ALA A 251 -16.68 14.41 17.94
C ALA A 251 -16.66 12.91 17.57
N LEU A 252 -16.84 12.60 16.30
CA LEU A 252 -16.77 11.23 15.76
C LEU A 252 -15.43 10.54 16.07
N PHE A 253 -14.30 11.24 15.92
CA PHE A 253 -12.99 10.65 16.20
C PHE A 253 -12.68 10.51 17.70
N ARG A 254 -13.29 11.32 18.58
CA ARG A 254 -13.27 11.06 20.03
C ARG A 254 -14.08 9.80 20.38
N ILE A 255 -15.25 9.60 19.77
CA ILE A 255 -16.05 8.37 19.92
C ILE A 255 -15.26 7.14 19.42
N ARG A 256 -14.64 7.20 18.23
CA ARG A 256 -13.77 6.11 17.74
C ARG A 256 -12.62 5.80 18.71
N SER A 257 -12.04 6.83 19.33
CA SER A 257 -11.01 6.64 20.37
C SER A 257 -11.56 5.92 21.61
N MET A 258 -12.78 6.27 22.04
CA MET A 258 -13.46 5.61 23.17
C MET A 258 -13.71 4.11 22.90
N VAL A 259 -14.08 3.73 21.67
CA VAL A 259 -14.22 2.32 21.28
C VAL A 259 -12.90 1.56 21.47
N THR A 260 -11.77 2.11 20.98
CA THR A 260 -10.45 1.49 21.17
C THR A 260 -9.95 1.49 22.61
N SER A 261 -10.38 2.45 23.44
CA SER A 261 -10.08 2.46 24.87
C SER A 261 -10.88 1.38 25.59
N LYS A 262 -12.18 1.23 25.31
CA LYS A 262 -13.02 0.18 25.91
C LYS A 262 -12.67 -1.23 25.45
N PHE A 263 -12.15 -1.41 24.24
CA PHE A 263 -11.61 -2.70 23.79
C PHE A 263 -10.46 -3.15 24.69
N ARG A 264 -9.44 -2.30 24.86
CA ARG A 264 -8.32 -2.55 25.78
C ARG A 264 -8.79 -2.76 27.22
N GLU A 265 -9.52 -1.78 27.77
CA GLU A 265 -9.97 -1.80 29.17
C GLU A 265 -10.79 -3.06 29.50
N THR A 266 -11.66 -3.53 28.60
CA THR A 266 -12.48 -4.73 28.87
C THR A 266 -11.65 -6.01 28.84
N LEU A 267 -10.69 -6.11 27.92
CA LEU A 267 -9.86 -7.32 27.74
C LEU A 267 -8.70 -7.40 28.75
N GLU A 268 -8.06 -6.28 29.07
CA GLU A 268 -7.03 -6.18 30.12
C GLU A 268 -7.61 -6.56 31.50
N ASN A 269 -8.84 -6.11 31.82
CA ASN A 269 -9.55 -6.51 33.04
C ASN A 269 -9.93 -8.00 33.07
N GLN A 270 -9.90 -8.69 31.92
CA GLN A 270 -10.13 -10.14 31.79
C GLN A 270 -8.83 -10.93 31.58
N GLY A 271 -7.66 -10.30 31.79
CA GLY A 271 -6.36 -10.96 31.76
C GLY A 271 -5.81 -11.24 30.35
N PHE A 272 -6.34 -10.60 29.29
CA PHE A 272 -5.74 -10.69 27.96
C PHE A 272 -4.47 -9.84 27.84
N VAL A 273 -3.54 -10.27 26.99
CA VAL A 273 -2.30 -9.56 26.66
C VAL A 273 -2.40 -8.88 25.29
N GLU A 274 -2.03 -7.59 25.19
CA GLU A 274 -1.87 -6.93 23.88
C GLU A 274 -0.62 -7.46 23.17
N ILE A 275 -0.80 -8.00 21.96
CA ILE A 275 0.27 -8.46 21.08
C ILE A 275 0.36 -7.59 19.82
N ASN A 276 1.54 -7.54 19.19
CA ASN A 276 1.74 -6.84 17.92
C ASN A 276 2.34 -7.81 16.90
N THR A 277 1.64 -8.09 15.81
CA THR A 277 2.02 -9.16 14.86
C THR A 277 2.57 -8.60 13.54
N PRO A 278 3.51 -9.29 12.87
CA PRO A 278 4.11 -8.80 11.63
C PRO A 278 3.08 -8.75 10.50
N LYS A 279 2.95 -7.59 9.86
CA LYS A 279 2.01 -7.39 8.74
C LYS A 279 2.62 -7.70 7.36
N LEU A 280 3.82 -8.27 7.34
CA LEU A 280 4.48 -8.83 6.15
C LEU A 280 4.64 -10.34 6.34
N GLN A 281 3.98 -11.11 5.48
CA GLN A 281 3.98 -12.58 5.49
C GLN A 281 4.76 -13.15 4.29
N PRO A 282 5.32 -14.38 4.40
CA PRO A 282 6.09 -15.00 3.32
C PRO A 282 5.19 -15.50 2.17
N ALA A 283 3.95 -15.91 2.48
CA ALA A 283 2.99 -16.50 1.56
C ALA A 283 1.64 -15.76 1.61
N ALA A 284 0.70 -16.17 0.74
CA ALA A 284 -0.71 -15.78 0.80
C ALA A 284 -1.45 -16.76 1.71
N THR A 285 -1.66 -16.39 2.97
CA THR A 285 -1.99 -17.36 4.05
C THR A 285 -3.47 -17.60 4.28
N GLU A 286 -4.36 -16.75 3.77
CA GLU A 286 -5.78 -16.72 4.14
C GLU A 286 -6.70 -16.90 2.92
N SER A 287 -6.86 -18.17 2.49
CA SER A 287 -7.70 -18.62 1.37
C SER A 287 -7.28 -18.12 -0.03
N GLY A 288 -8.02 -18.50 -1.07
CA GLY A 288 -7.79 -18.07 -2.46
C GLY A 288 -8.14 -16.60 -2.77
N ALA A 289 -8.13 -15.74 -1.74
CA ALA A 289 -8.48 -14.33 -1.82
C ALA A 289 -7.36 -13.48 -2.46
N ALA A 290 -7.67 -12.21 -2.74
CA ALA A 290 -6.69 -11.27 -3.28
C ALA A 290 -5.80 -10.73 -2.15
N VAL A 291 -4.47 -10.88 -2.30
CA VAL A 291 -3.46 -10.34 -1.38
C VAL A 291 -2.63 -9.21 -2.02
N PHE A 292 -2.22 -8.23 -1.21
CA PHE A 292 -1.28 -7.19 -1.68
C PHE A 292 0.15 -7.72 -1.66
N LYS A 293 0.74 -7.89 -2.85
CA LYS A 293 2.15 -8.26 -3.04
C LYS A 293 3.08 -7.05 -2.79
N VAL A 294 4.13 -7.26 -2.01
CA VAL A 294 5.21 -6.31 -1.71
C VAL A 294 6.55 -6.85 -2.24
N ASN A 295 7.37 -5.98 -2.83
CA ASN A 295 8.77 -6.31 -3.15
C ASN A 295 9.62 -6.11 -1.89
N TYR A 296 10.13 -7.20 -1.33
CA TYR A 296 10.83 -7.23 -0.05
C TYR A 296 12.29 -7.64 -0.24
N PHE A 297 13.08 -6.71 -0.80
CA PHE A 297 14.50 -6.92 -1.18
C PHE A 297 14.68 -7.93 -2.34
N GLY A 298 13.84 -7.87 -3.38
CA GLY A 298 13.94 -8.71 -4.58
C GLY A 298 13.25 -10.07 -4.50
N ARG A 299 12.83 -10.48 -3.29
CA ARG A 299 11.86 -11.55 -3.04
C ARG A 299 10.46 -10.97 -2.82
N ASN A 300 9.45 -11.82 -2.85
CA ASN A 300 8.08 -11.45 -2.52
C ASN A 300 7.87 -11.41 -1.00
N ALA A 301 6.97 -10.55 -0.56
CA ALA A 301 6.23 -10.66 0.69
C ALA A 301 4.78 -10.23 0.43
N PHE A 302 3.87 -10.49 1.38
CA PHE A 302 2.45 -10.16 1.24
C PHE A 302 1.97 -9.38 2.47
N LEU A 303 1.02 -8.45 2.30
CA LEU A 303 0.39 -7.78 3.43
C LEU A 303 -0.67 -8.69 4.08
N ALA A 304 -0.62 -8.81 5.40
CA ALA A 304 -1.47 -9.71 6.15
C ALA A 304 -2.96 -9.36 6.06
N GLN A 305 -3.77 -10.34 5.67
CA GLN A 305 -5.23 -10.17 5.51
C GLN A 305 -6.00 -10.15 6.84
N SER A 306 -5.41 -10.67 7.90
CA SER A 306 -5.75 -10.48 9.30
C SER A 306 -4.55 -10.93 10.17
N PRO A 307 -4.56 -10.79 11.50
CA PRO A 307 -3.55 -11.43 12.36
C PRO A 307 -3.87 -12.90 12.69
N GLN A 308 -4.84 -13.54 12.01
CA GLN A 308 -5.47 -14.80 12.44
C GLN A 308 -4.50 -15.96 12.66
N LEU A 309 -3.47 -16.13 11.82
CA LEU A 309 -2.47 -17.17 12.08
C LEU A 309 -1.65 -16.86 13.34
N ALA A 310 -1.17 -15.62 13.47
CA ALA A 310 -0.26 -15.22 14.54
C ALA A 310 -0.92 -15.21 15.93
N LYS A 311 -2.22 -14.87 16.03
CA LYS A 311 -2.93 -14.92 17.32
C LYS A 311 -3.24 -16.36 17.78
N GLN A 312 -3.50 -17.29 16.88
CA GLN A 312 -3.59 -18.73 17.21
C GLN A 312 -2.22 -19.29 17.65
N MET A 313 -1.14 -18.93 16.93
CA MET A 313 0.23 -19.30 17.32
C MET A 313 0.62 -18.74 18.70
N ALA A 314 0.11 -17.56 19.09
CA ALA A 314 0.32 -17.00 20.42
C ALA A 314 -0.45 -17.78 21.52
N VAL A 315 -1.68 -18.23 21.24
CA VAL A 315 -2.43 -19.10 22.18
C VAL A 315 -1.77 -20.47 22.34
N SER A 316 -1.21 -21.05 21.27
CA SER A 316 -0.33 -22.24 21.32
C SER A 316 0.96 -21.97 22.11
N GLY A 317 1.55 -20.78 21.99
CA GLY A 317 2.71 -20.33 22.77
C GLY A 317 2.41 -19.94 24.22
N ASP A 318 1.47 -20.61 24.89
CA ASP A 318 1.07 -20.43 26.30
C ASP A 318 0.60 -19.01 26.72
N PHE A 319 0.33 -18.06 25.80
CA PHE A 319 -0.20 -16.74 26.18
C PHE A 319 -1.65 -16.81 26.72
N GLY A 320 -2.40 -17.87 26.39
CA GLY A 320 -3.75 -18.15 26.88
C GLY A 320 -4.85 -17.22 26.34
N ARG A 321 -4.69 -15.90 26.46
CA ARG A 321 -5.65 -14.87 26.05
C ARG A 321 -4.92 -13.67 25.44
N VAL A 322 -5.15 -13.40 24.15
CA VAL A 322 -4.43 -12.34 23.40
C VAL A 322 -5.37 -11.43 22.61
N PHE A 323 -4.97 -10.16 22.46
CA PHE A 323 -5.63 -9.22 21.55
C PHE A 323 -4.65 -8.37 20.75
N GLU A 324 -5.08 -7.84 19.60
CA GLU A 324 -4.34 -6.85 18.84
C GLU A 324 -5.26 -5.73 18.34
N VAL A 325 -4.76 -4.48 18.36
CA VAL A 325 -5.37 -3.33 17.68
C VAL A 325 -4.43 -2.86 16.58
N GLY A 326 -4.65 -3.32 15.35
CA GLY A 326 -3.67 -3.18 14.26
C GLY A 326 -4.27 -2.92 12.87
N PRO A 327 -3.45 -2.56 11.88
CA PRO A 327 -3.89 -2.41 10.50
C PRO A 327 -4.15 -3.78 9.86
N VAL A 328 -5.24 -3.88 9.10
CA VAL A 328 -5.70 -5.09 8.40
C VAL A 328 -5.97 -4.74 6.93
N PHE A 329 -5.58 -5.63 6.02
CA PHE A 329 -5.55 -5.37 4.59
C PHE A 329 -6.50 -6.28 3.79
N ARG A 330 -7.18 -5.72 2.79
CA ARG A 330 -8.13 -6.43 1.91
C ARG A 330 -7.88 -5.97 0.48
N ALA A 331 -7.45 -6.87 -0.42
CA ALA A 331 -7.05 -6.50 -1.79
C ALA A 331 -8.12 -6.78 -2.85
N GLU A 332 -9.32 -7.16 -2.42
CA GLU A 332 -10.51 -7.29 -3.25
C GLU A 332 -10.82 -5.92 -3.90
N ASN A 333 -11.13 -5.91 -5.19
CA ASN A 333 -11.45 -4.69 -5.94
C ASN A 333 -12.90 -4.22 -5.67
N SER A 334 -13.27 -4.13 -4.40
CA SER A 334 -14.61 -3.77 -3.92
C SER A 334 -14.67 -2.29 -3.51
N ASN A 335 -15.50 -1.52 -4.20
CA ASN A 335 -15.69 -0.09 -3.94
C ASN A 335 -17.16 0.21 -3.57
N THR A 336 -17.62 -0.35 -2.45
CA THR A 336 -18.96 -0.08 -1.88
C THR A 336 -18.87 0.97 -0.76
N HIS A 337 -19.92 1.09 0.06
CA HIS A 337 -19.95 1.90 1.29
C HIS A 337 -19.56 1.11 2.56
N ARG A 338 -19.37 -0.22 2.46
CA ARG A 338 -19.03 -1.13 3.59
C ARG A 338 -17.56 -1.59 3.61
N HIS A 339 -16.79 -1.29 2.56
CA HIS A 339 -15.44 -1.82 2.34
C HIS A 339 -14.36 -0.75 2.30
N LEU A 340 -13.20 -1.12 2.85
CA LEU A 340 -11.92 -0.41 2.78
C LEU A 340 -10.84 -1.45 2.43
N THR A 341 -9.76 -1.01 1.77
CA THR A 341 -8.60 -1.88 1.48
C THR A 341 -7.54 -1.88 2.58
N GLU A 342 -7.61 -0.92 3.49
CA GLU A 342 -6.82 -0.79 4.73
C GLU A 342 -7.77 -0.27 5.83
N TYR A 343 -7.93 -1.00 6.92
CA TYR A 343 -8.77 -0.63 8.07
C TYR A 343 -8.12 -1.04 9.40
N THR A 344 -8.71 -0.66 10.53
CA THR A 344 -8.21 -1.07 11.86
C THR A 344 -8.99 -2.29 12.35
N GLY A 345 -8.30 -3.42 12.50
CA GLY A 345 -8.80 -4.60 13.19
C GLY A 345 -8.76 -4.40 14.71
N LEU A 346 -9.80 -4.88 15.38
CA LEU A 346 -9.78 -5.23 16.80
C LEU A 346 -9.88 -6.76 16.84
N ASP A 347 -8.79 -7.43 17.16
CA ASP A 347 -8.67 -8.88 17.05
C ASP A 347 -8.48 -9.52 18.42
N ILE A 348 -9.16 -10.64 18.69
CA ILE A 348 -8.94 -11.48 19.88
C ILE A 348 -8.78 -12.95 19.48
N GLU A 349 -8.07 -13.70 20.32
CA GLU A 349 -8.05 -15.17 20.35
C GLU A 349 -7.79 -15.62 21.81
N MET A 350 -8.44 -16.68 22.25
CA MET A 350 -8.31 -17.22 23.60
C MET A 350 -8.48 -18.73 23.64
N ALA A 351 -7.76 -19.40 24.53
CA ALA A 351 -8.07 -20.76 24.94
C ALA A 351 -9.48 -20.80 25.57
N ILE A 352 -10.23 -21.87 25.27
CA ILE A 352 -11.57 -22.14 25.81
C ILE A 352 -11.53 -23.39 26.68
N GLU A 353 -12.32 -23.42 27.75
CA GLU A 353 -12.36 -24.54 28.69
C GLU A 353 -13.39 -25.61 28.26
N HIS A 354 -14.52 -25.19 27.70
CA HIS A 354 -15.66 -26.05 27.34
C HIS A 354 -16.27 -25.71 25.98
N ASP A 355 -16.53 -24.43 25.69
CA ASP A 355 -17.32 -24.01 24.51
C ASP A 355 -16.88 -22.63 23.97
N TYR A 356 -17.10 -22.37 22.69
CA TYR A 356 -16.78 -21.08 22.06
C TYR A 356 -17.77 -19.96 22.41
N HIS A 357 -18.89 -20.27 23.05
CA HIS A 357 -19.72 -19.25 23.71
C HIS A 357 -18.93 -18.47 24.77
N GLU A 358 -17.85 -19.04 25.33
CA GLU A 358 -16.92 -18.30 26.19
C GLU A 358 -16.30 -17.08 25.51
N VAL A 359 -16.04 -17.11 24.18
CA VAL A 359 -15.54 -15.92 23.45
C VAL A 359 -16.68 -15.00 23.00
N ILE A 360 -17.90 -15.50 22.86
CA ILE A 360 -19.11 -14.69 22.65
C ILE A 360 -19.36 -13.79 23.88
N ASP A 361 -19.30 -14.33 25.09
CA ASP A 361 -19.52 -13.57 26.34
C ASP A 361 -18.51 -12.42 26.51
N VAL A 362 -17.23 -12.65 26.15
CA VAL A 362 -16.18 -11.62 26.15
C VAL A 362 -16.51 -10.47 25.19
N LEU A 363 -17.00 -10.81 23.99
CA LEU A 363 -17.37 -9.84 22.95
C LEU A 363 -18.65 -9.08 23.29
N ASP A 364 -19.61 -9.73 23.93
CA ASP A 364 -20.86 -9.13 24.40
C ASP A 364 -20.61 -8.04 25.44
N GLU A 365 -19.83 -8.33 26.49
CA GLU A 365 -19.50 -7.34 27.51
C GLU A 365 -18.61 -6.21 26.95
N PHE A 366 -17.69 -6.50 26.02
CA PHE A 366 -16.96 -5.44 25.29
C PHE A 366 -17.92 -4.52 24.53
N LEU A 367 -18.83 -5.07 23.73
CA LEU A 367 -19.73 -4.27 22.90
C LEU A 367 -20.75 -3.50 23.76
N LYS A 368 -21.31 -4.11 24.81
CA LYS A 368 -22.15 -3.40 25.79
C LYS A 368 -21.37 -2.32 26.56
N SER A 369 -20.12 -2.57 26.94
CA SER A 369 -19.22 -1.57 27.54
C SER A 369 -19.01 -0.37 26.61
N VAL A 370 -18.82 -0.63 25.30
CA VAL A 370 -18.78 0.42 24.26
C VAL A 370 -20.11 1.18 24.17
N PHE A 371 -21.26 0.50 24.09
CA PHE A 371 -22.56 1.17 23.95
C PHE A 371 -22.86 2.07 25.17
N ARG A 372 -22.67 1.55 26.39
CA ARG A 372 -22.83 2.29 27.65
C ARG A 372 -21.92 3.53 27.70
N ALA A 373 -20.65 3.37 27.33
CA ALA A 373 -19.68 4.47 27.31
C ALA A 373 -19.98 5.52 26.24
N VAL A 374 -20.24 5.10 25.00
CA VAL A 374 -20.42 6.01 23.84
C VAL A 374 -21.71 6.81 23.94
N TYR A 375 -22.85 6.18 24.26
CA TYR A 375 -24.13 6.92 24.38
C TYR A 375 -24.21 7.83 25.61
N SER A 376 -23.24 7.72 26.52
CA SER A 376 -23.01 8.69 27.61
C SER A 376 -22.19 9.92 27.19
N MET A 377 -21.59 9.94 25.98
CA MET A 377 -20.75 11.05 25.52
C MET A 377 -21.57 12.21 24.93
N PRO A 378 -21.31 13.48 25.31
CA PRO A 378 -21.97 14.63 24.70
C PRO A 378 -21.61 14.79 23.21
N GLU A 379 -20.48 14.22 22.77
CA GLU A 379 -20.11 14.09 21.36
C GLU A 379 -21.19 13.47 20.46
N VAL A 380 -22.00 12.51 20.96
CA VAL A 380 -23.01 11.83 20.13
C VAL A 380 -24.05 12.83 19.61
N ALA A 381 -24.50 13.75 20.46
CA ALA A 381 -25.42 14.83 20.07
C ALA A 381 -24.79 15.87 19.11
N VAL A 382 -23.45 15.88 18.96
CA VAL A 382 -22.73 16.70 17.96
C VAL A 382 -22.61 15.94 16.62
N VAL A 383 -22.44 14.62 16.66
CA VAL A 383 -22.46 13.75 15.46
C VAL A 383 -23.87 13.72 14.85
N GLN A 384 -24.91 13.50 15.67
CA GLN A 384 -26.31 13.39 15.23
C GLN A 384 -26.84 14.63 14.52
N LYS A 385 -26.29 15.82 14.79
CA LYS A 385 -26.61 17.07 14.06
C LYS A 385 -26.13 17.07 12.60
N ARG A 386 -25.23 16.16 12.22
CA ARG A 386 -24.69 16.02 10.84
C ARG A 386 -25.08 14.68 10.20
N TRP A 387 -25.21 13.62 11.00
CA TRP A 387 -25.69 12.30 10.60
C TRP A 387 -26.82 11.88 11.56
N PRO A 388 -28.08 12.27 11.29
CA PRO A 388 -29.21 11.88 12.13
C PRO A 388 -29.37 10.36 12.17
N SER A 389 -29.38 9.79 13.36
CA SER A 389 -29.57 8.36 13.61
C SER A 389 -30.87 8.09 14.38
N LYS A 390 -31.40 6.88 14.22
CA LYS A 390 -32.51 6.35 15.01
C LYS A 390 -32.03 6.03 16.44
N GLU A 391 -32.98 5.88 17.35
CA GLU A 391 -32.73 5.31 18.66
C GLU A 391 -31.95 3.97 18.53
N PHE A 392 -30.88 3.85 19.31
CA PHE A 392 -30.07 2.63 19.38
C PHE A 392 -30.53 1.79 20.57
N LYS A 393 -30.85 0.52 20.34
CA LYS A 393 -31.28 -0.43 21.38
C LYS A 393 -30.46 -1.71 21.34
N TYR A 394 -30.24 -2.26 22.53
CA TYR A 394 -29.70 -3.60 22.76
C TYR A 394 -30.39 -4.18 23.99
N LEU A 395 -30.33 -5.51 24.13
CA LEU A 395 -30.94 -6.23 25.24
C LEU A 395 -29.93 -6.48 26.37
N ASP A 396 -30.40 -6.57 27.62
CA ASP A 396 -29.54 -6.92 28.77
C ASP A 396 -28.96 -8.34 28.60
N GLN A 397 -29.79 -9.31 28.19
CA GLN A 397 -29.36 -10.60 27.65
C GLN A 397 -29.39 -10.52 26.13
N THR A 398 -28.26 -10.72 25.47
CA THR A 398 -28.14 -10.56 24.01
C THR A 398 -28.86 -11.66 23.25
N LEU A 399 -29.52 -11.29 22.16
CA LEU A 399 -30.10 -12.25 21.22
C LEU A 399 -28.97 -12.96 20.48
N ILE A 400 -28.76 -14.23 20.81
CA ILE A 400 -28.09 -15.21 19.95
C ILE A 400 -29.20 -15.91 19.16
N LEU A 401 -29.12 -15.87 17.83
CA LEU A 401 -30.07 -16.48 16.91
C LEU A 401 -29.31 -17.56 16.13
N ASP A 402 -29.91 -18.74 15.96
CA ASP A 402 -29.31 -19.77 15.11
C ASP A 402 -29.44 -19.39 13.63
N PHE A 403 -28.42 -19.68 12.81
CA PHE A 403 -28.43 -19.39 11.37
C PHE A 403 -29.67 -19.96 10.67
N ARG A 404 -30.11 -21.16 11.08
CA ARG A 404 -31.32 -21.84 10.56
C ARG A 404 -32.58 -21.06 10.91
N GLU A 405 -32.65 -20.42 12.08
CA GLU A 405 -33.76 -19.52 12.46
C GLU A 405 -33.71 -18.17 11.72
N GLY A 406 -32.51 -17.62 11.47
CA GLY A 406 -32.32 -16.42 10.66
C GLY A 406 -32.77 -16.63 9.20
N ILE A 407 -32.34 -17.73 8.59
CA ILE A 407 -32.81 -18.20 7.28
C ILE A 407 -34.32 -18.43 7.29
N LYS A 408 -34.88 -19.04 8.33
CA LYS A 408 -36.34 -19.20 8.46
C LYS A 408 -37.06 -17.85 8.52
N MET A 409 -36.57 -16.88 9.28
CA MET A 409 -37.17 -15.54 9.34
C MET A 409 -37.17 -14.83 7.98
N LEU A 410 -36.10 -14.97 7.18
CA LEU A 410 -36.04 -14.45 5.82
C LEU A 410 -36.99 -15.18 4.85
N ARG A 411 -37.13 -16.52 4.99
CA ARG A 411 -38.08 -17.32 4.21
C ARG A 411 -39.54 -17.02 4.57
N ASP A 412 -39.84 -16.78 5.85
CA ASP A 412 -41.15 -16.35 6.35
C ASP A 412 -41.52 -14.93 5.83
N ASP A 413 -40.52 -14.04 5.66
CA ASP A 413 -40.63 -12.71 5.01
C ASP A 413 -40.75 -12.80 3.47
N GLY A 414 -40.79 -14.02 2.90
CA GLY A 414 -41.03 -14.28 1.49
C GLY A 414 -39.78 -14.27 0.60
N ARG A 415 -38.57 -14.32 1.18
CA ARG A 415 -37.30 -14.33 0.44
C ARG A 415 -36.79 -15.75 0.20
N ASN A 416 -36.40 -16.06 -1.03
CA ASN A 416 -35.75 -17.33 -1.35
C ASN A 416 -34.25 -17.26 -1.00
N VAL A 417 -33.90 -17.64 0.23
CA VAL A 417 -32.53 -17.70 0.72
C VAL A 417 -32.12 -19.16 0.92
N GLU A 418 -31.00 -19.54 0.33
CA GLU A 418 -30.40 -20.87 0.43
C GLU A 418 -29.60 -21.01 1.75
N GLU A 419 -29.19 -22.23 2.11
CA GLU A 419 -28.35 -22.50 3.28
C GLU A 419 -26.85 -22.32 2.94
N GLU A 420 -26.52 -21.11 2.48
CA GLU A 420 -25.18 -20.62 2.15
C GLU A 420 -24.95 -19.27 2.87
N ASP A 421 -23.87 -18.55 2.53
CA ASP A 421 -23.58 -17.22 3.11
C ASP A 421 -24.66 -16.16 2.79
N LEU A 422 -24.90 -15.23 3.72
CA LEU A 422 -25.96 -14.23 3.56
C LEU A 422 -25.54 -13.08 2.64
N SER A 423 -26.35 -12.78 1.62
CA SER A 423 -26.13 -11.59 0.81
C SER A 423 -26.40 -10.31 1.62
N THR A 424 -25.73 -9.20 1.31
CA THR A 424 -25.95 -7.93 2.04
C THR A 424 -27.42 -7.45 2.08
N PRO A 425 -28.21 -7.58 1.00
CA PRO A 425 -29.66 -7.37 1.07
C PRO A 425 -30.43 -8.30 2.03
N ASP A 426 -29.91 -9.49 2.36
CA ASP A 426 -30.47 -10.43 3.34
C ASP A 426 -30.00 -10.09 4.76
N GLU A 427 -28.71 -9.80 4.98
CA GLU A 427 -28.17 -9.29 6.26
C GLU A 427 -29.02 -8.11 6.78
N MET A 428 -29.26 -7.12 5.91
CA MET A 428 -29.99 -5.91 6.26
C MET A 428 -31.44 -6.21 6.62
N ARG A 429 -32.13 -7.07 5.86
CA ARG A 429 -33.53 -7.42 6.13
C ARG A 429 -33.67 -8.31 7.36
N LEU A 430 -32.72 -9.20 7.63
CA LEU A 430 -32.69 -9.97 8.87
C LEU A 430 -32.55 -9.03 10.08
N GLY A 431 -31.70 -8.00 10.00
CA GLY A 431 -31.60 -6.97 11.03
C GLY A 431 -32.88 -6.15 11.24
N GLU A 432 -33.61 -5.82 10.16
CA GLU A 432 -34.94 -5.21 10.26
C GLU A 432 -35.94 -6.14 10.94
N LEU A 433 -36.03 -7.40 10.51
CA LEU A 433 -36.92 -8.42 11.11
C LEU A 433 -36.58 -8.68 12.58
N VAL A 434 -35.30 -8.70 12.94
CA VAL A 434 -34.84 -8.80 14.34
C VAL A 434 -35.28 -7.57 15.14
N ARG A 435 -35.20 -6.36 14.57
CA ARG A 435 -35.70 -5.15 15.25
C ARG A 435 -37.23 -5.15 15.36
N GLU A 436 -37.95 -5.57 14.33
CA GLU A 436 -39.42 -5.69 14.32
C GLU A 436 -39.92 -6.70 15.38
N LYS A 437 -39.20 -7.82 15.58
CA LYS A 437 -39.60 -8.94 16.44
C LYS A 437 -39.06 -8.88 17.88
N PHE A 438 -37.86 -8.33 18.09
CA PHE A 438 -37.12 -8.37 19.37
C PHE A 438 -36.67 -6.98 19.87
N ASP A 439 -37.03 -5.89 19.20
CA ASP A 439 -36.71 -4.49 19.55
C ASP A 439 -35.21 -4.16 19.76
N THR A 440 -34.29 -4.93 19.15
CA THR A 440 -32.83 -4.73 19.25
C THR A 440 -32.19 -4.31 17.92
N ASP A 441 -31.16 -3.47 17.97
CA ASP A 441 -30.21 -3.22 16.85
C ASP A 441 -29.02 -4.19 16.86
N TYR A 442 -28.85 -4.93 17.96
CA TYR A 442 -27.67 -5.73 18.27
C TYR A 442 -28.05 -7.19 18.51
N TYR A 443 -27.45 -8.09 17.76
CA TYR A 443 -27.63 -9.53 17.87
C TYR A 443 -26.42 -10.29 17.34
N ILE A 444 -26.36 -11.58 17.66
CA ILE A 444 -25.38 -12.54 17.19
C ILE A 444 -26.12 -13.59 16.37
N LEU A 445 -25.55 -13.97 15.22
CA LEU A 445 -26.02 -15.10 14.42
C LEU A 445 -24.98 -16.23 14.57
N ASP A 446 -25.39 -17.37 15.09
CA ASP A 446 -24.52 -18.52 15.41
C ASP A 446 -24.79 -19.71 14.49
N LYS A 447 -23.91 -20.71 14.47
CA LYS A 447 -24.00 -21.95 13.67
C LYS A 447 -24.06 -21.69 12.16
N PHE A 448 -23.10 -20.94 11.63
CA PHE A 448 -22.97 -20.74 10.17
C PHE A 448 -22.62 -22.06 9.42
N PRO A 449 -23.02 -22.19 8.13
CA PRO A 449 -22.72 -23.36 7.32
C PRO A 449 -21.24 -23.42 6.90
N ALA A 450 -20.68 -24.62 6.78
CA ALA A 450 -19.25 -24.86 6.58
C ALA A 450 -18.71 -24.42 5.21
N ASN A 451 -19.57 -24.27 4.20
CA ASN A 451 -19.21 -23.71 2.89
C ASN A 451 -18.89 -22.20 2.94
N ALA A 452 -19.42 -21.48 3.93
CA ALA A 452 -19.22 -20.04 4.11
C ALA A 452 -17.98 -19.68 4.94
N ARG A 453 -17.26 -20.68 5.49
CA ARG A 453 -16.25 -20.46 6.54
C ARG A 453 -14.82 -20.90 6.16
N PRO A 454 -13.77 -20.27 6.72
CA PRO A 454 -12.38 -20.64 6.45
C PRO A 454 -11.99 -22.06 6.91
N PHE A 455 -10.92 -22.59 6.33
CA PHE A 455 -10.41 -23.95 6.58
C PHE A 455 -10.09 -24.28 8.05
N TYR A 456 -9.77 -23.26 8.87
CA TYR A 456 -9.40 -23.39 10.28
C TYR A 456 -10.60 -23.41 11.23
N THR A 457 -11.82 -23.20 10.73
CA THR A 457 -13.04 -23.17 11.55
C THR A 457 -13.47 -24.57 11.97
N HIS A 458 -13.69 -24.77 13.26
CA HIS A 458 -14.17 -26.05 13.81
C HIS A 458 -15.60 -26.33 13.33
N LYS A 459 -15.85 -27.56 12.85
CA LYS A 459 -17.20 -28.00 12.45
C LYS A 459 -18.06 -28.27 13.68
N ASP A 460 -19.37 -28.24 13.51
CA ASP A 460 -20.28 -28.70 14.55
C ASP A 460 -20.15 -30.23 14.73
N PRO A 461 -20.06 -30.75 15.98
CA PRO A 461 -19.85 -32.18 16.23
C PRO A 461 -21.10 -33.04 16.03
N GLU A 462 -22.31 -32.47 15.99
CA GLU A 462 -23.56 -33.19 15.72
C GLU A 462 -23.88 -33.23 14.22
N ASP A 463 -23.67 -32.12 13.50
CA ASP A 463 -23.88 -32.03 12.04
C ASP A 463 -22.76 -31.22 11.36
N PRO A 464 -21.76 -31.90 10.73
CA PRO A 464 -20.63 -31.26 10.05
C PRO A 464 -20.97 -30.39 8.83
N PHE A 465 -22.24 -30.22 8.46
CA PHE A 465 -22.67 -29.15 7.55
C PHE A 465 -22.58 -27.77 8.22
N TRP A 466 -22.74 -27.68 9.54
CA TRP A 466 -22.62 -26.46 10.33
C TRP A 466 -21.24 -26.33 10.99
N THR A 467 -20.98 -25.18 11.59
CA THR A 467 -19.71 -24.87 12.26
C THR A 467 -19.94 -24.21 13.61
N ASN A 468 -18.95 -24.34 14.49
CA ASN A 468 -18.87 -23.61 15.75
C ASN A 468 -18.36 -22.18 15.48
N SER A 469 -19.15 -21.40 14.74
CA SER A 469 -18.80 -20.04 14.32
C SER A 469 -20.01 -19.12 14.19
N PHE A 470 -19.76 -17.85 14.47
CA PHE A 470 -20.76 -16.81 14.66
C PHE A 470 -20.34 -15.49 14.01
N ASP A 471 -21.30 -14.68 13.58
CA ASP A 471 -21.10 -13.29 13.17
C ASP A 471 -21.95 -12.37 14.04
N ILE A 472 -21.41 -11.18 14.33
CA ILE A 472 -22.09 -10.17 15.17
C ILE A 472 -22.57 -9.01 14.30
N PHE A 473 -23.83 -8.61 14.49
CA PHE A 473 -24.50 -7.63 13.67
C PHE A 473 -24.86 -6.36 14.44
N LEU A 474 -24.68 -5.20 13.80
CA LEU A 474 -25.25 -3.93 14.22
C LEU A 474 -26.13 -3.36 13.10
N ARG A 475 -27.42 -3.16 13.39
CA ARG A 475 -28.45 -2.65 12.45
C ARG A 475 -28.47 -3.42 11.12
N GLY A 476 -28.42 -4.74 11.19
CA GLY A 476 -28.41 -5.62 10.00
C GLY A 476 -27.13 -5.57 9.17
N GLN A 477 -26.00 -5.23 9.78
CA GLN A 477 -24.69 -5.28 9.13
C GLN A 477 -23.64 -5.95 10.01
N GLU A 478 -22.95 -6.95 9.45
CA GLU A 478 -21.81 -7.64 10.06
C GLU A 478 -20.69 -6.65 10.45
N ILE A 479 -20.24 -6.75 11.71
CA ILE A 479 -19.12 -5.97 12.29
C ILE A 479 -17.94 -6.84 12.74
N CYS A 480 -18.15 -8.16 12.80
CA CYS A 480 -17.32 -9.16 13.45
C CYS A 480 -17.64 -10.53 12.86
N SER A 481 -16.59 -11.32 12.61
CA SER A 481 -16.71 -12.77 12.42
C SER A 481 -15.80 -13.50 13.40
N GLY A 482 -16.28 -14.60 13.96
CA GLY A 482 -15.61 -15.36 15.01
C GLY A 482 -16.03 -16.82 15.10
N GLY A 483 -15.36 -17.59 15.95
CA GLY A 483 -15.66 -19.00 16.17
C GLY A 483 -14.51 -19.79 16.78
N GLN A 484 -14.79 -21.06 17.04
CA GLN A 484 -13.81 -22.06 17.47
C GLN A 484 -12.84 -22.41 16.35
N ARG A 485 -11.59 -22.69 16.71
CA ARG A 485 -10.53 -23.14 15.81
C ARG A 485 -10.29 -24.64 15.93
N ILE A 486 -9.85 -25.22 14.83
CA ILE A 486 -9.31 -26.58 14.82
C ILE A 486 -7.93 -26.54 15.48
N HIS A 487 -7.83 -27.19 16.64
CA HIS A 487 -6.60 -27.29 17.42
C HIS A 487 -5.86 -28.62 17.17
N ASP A 488 -6.53 -29.63 16.61
CA ASP A 488 -5.89 -30.87 16.17
C ASP A 488 -5.11 -30.67 14.85
N ALA A 489 -3.83 -31.02 14.87
CA ALA A 489 -2.91 -30.80 13.75
C ALA A 489 -3.17 -31.70 12.52
N GLN A 490 -3.94 -32.79 12.67
CA GLN A 490 -4.28 -33.70 11.58
C GLN A 490 -5.61 -33.32 10.91
N GLU A 491 -6.63 -32.90 11.67
CA GLU A 491 -7.85 -32.29 11.12
C GLU A 491 -7.50 -30.98 10.38
N LEU A 492 -6.66 -30.13 10.96
CA LEU A 492 -6.25 -28.86 10.36
C LEU A 492 -5.60 -29.06 8.99
N ARG A 493 -4.69 -30.04 8.87
CA ARG A 493 -4.10 -30.45 7.58
C ARG A 493 -5.13 -31.03 6.61
N THR A 494 -6.08 -31.82 7.11
CA THR A 494 -7.16 -32.39 6.29
C THR A 494 -8.04 -31.29 5.69
N ASN A 495 -8.40 -30.26 6.46
CA ASN A 495 -9.19 -29.13 5.96
C ASN A 495 -8.36 -28.17 5.09
N LEU A 496 -7.07 -27.96 5.35
CA LEU A 496 -6.15 -27.24 4.44
C LEU A 496 -6.11 -27.91 3.04
N ALA A 497 -5.91 -29.22 3.01
CA ALA A 497 -5.89 -30.00 1.78
C ALA A 497 -7.26 -29.98 1.06
N ALA A 498 -8.36 -30.07 1.79
CA ALA A 498 -9.71 -29.94 1.24
C ALA A 498 -10.00 -28.54 0.66
N ALA A 499 -9.45 -27.49 1.26
CA ALA A 499 -9.50 -26.11 0.76
C ALA A 499 -8.53 -25.84 -0.41
N GLY A 500 -7.71 -26.82 -0.80
CA GLY A 500 -6.73 -26.67 -1.88
C GLY A 500 -5.51 -25.80 -1.51
N ILE A 501 -5.26 -25.59 -0.21
CA ILE A 501 -4.16 -24.77 0.29
C ILE A 501 -2.94 -25.68 0.54
N PRO A 502 -1.76 -25.40 -0.03
CA PRO A 502 -0.55 -26.18 0.23
C PRO A 502 0.03 -25.89 1.62
N GLU A 503 0.78 -26.85 2.19
CA GLU A 503 1.55 -26.64 3.43
C GLU A 503 2.79 -25.74 3.22
N GLU A 504 3.22 -25.52 1.97
CA GLU A 504 4.36 -24.66 1.60
C GLU A 504 4.05 -23.18 1.95
N GLY A 505 4.84 -22.61 2.87
CA GLY A 505 4.62 -21.27 3.42
C GLY A 505 3.69 -21.21 4.64
N MET A 506 3.25 -22.36 5.16
CA MET A 506 2.42 -22.52 6.37
C MET A 506 3.13 -23.31 7.48
N GLU A 507 4.44 -23.57 7.34
CA GLU A 507 5.21 -24.47 8.20
C GLU A 507 5.27 -23.99 9.66
N ASP A 508 5.56 -22.70 9.88
CA ASP A 508 5.58 -22.09 11.22
C ASP A 508 4.21 -22.15 11.91
N TYR A 509 3.12 -22.02 11.13
CA TYR A 509 1.75 -22.10 11.64
C TYR A 509 1.41 -23.54 12.04
N LEU A 510 1.66 -24.52 11.17
CA LEU A 510 1.39 -25.93 11.45
C LEU A 510 2.21 -26.47 12.62
N ALA A 511 3.48 -26.05 12.75
CA ALA A 511 4.34 -26.40 13.87
C ALA A 511 3.74 -26.00 15.24
N ALA A 512 2.95 -24.93 15.32
CA ALA A 512 2.29 -24.51 16.54
C ALA A 512 1.17 -25.49 16.98
N PHE A 513 0.58 -26.26 16.07
CA PHE A 513 -0.40 -27.31 16.38
C PHE A 513 0.29 -28.66 16.63
N ASP A 514 1.36 -28.96 15.89
CA ASP A 514 2.20 -30.16 16.11
C ASP A 514 2.84 -30.19 17.51
N LEU A 515 3.07 -29.02 18.12
CA LEU A 515 3.56 -28.86 19.49
C LEU A 515 2.46 -28.95 20.56
N GLY A 516 1.19 -29.10 20.18
CA GLY A 516 0.05 -29.27 21.08
C GLY A 516 -0.70 -27.98 21.41
N ALA A 517 -1.44 -27.43 20.43
CA ALA A 517 -2.32 -26.28 20.69
C ALA A 517 -3.52 -26.67 21.57
N PRO A 518 -3.91 -25.85 22.57
CA PRO A 518 -5.13 -26.08 23.35
C PRO A 518 -6.39 -25.78 22.50
N PRO A 519 -7.58 -26.26 22.88
CA PRO A 519 -8.84 -25.77 22.32
C PRO A 519 -8.94 -24.25 22.45
N HIS A 520 -9.27 -23.55 21.35
CA HIS A 520 -9.33 -22.09 21.34
C HIS A 520 -10.37 -21.54 20.37
N ALA A 521 -10.78 -20.29 20.61
CA ALA A 521 -11.72 -19.54 19.82
C ALA A 521 -11.35 -18.06 19.77
N GLY A 522 -11.83 -17.34 18.76
CA GLY A 522 -11.49 -15.93 18.57
C GLY A 522 -12.34 -15.23 17.55
N ALA A 523 -12.09 -13.94 17.37
CA ALA A 523 -12.83 -13.07 16.48
C ALA A 523 -11.97 -11.92 15.95
N GLY A 524 -12.37 -11.36 14.81
CA GLY A 524 -11.81 -10.13 14.25
C GLY A 524 -12.93 -9.13 13.94
N LEU A 525 -12.81 -7.90 14.46
CA LEU A 525 -13.82 -6.85 14.35
C LEU A 525 -13.30 -5.63 13.59
N GLY A 526 -14.14 -5.04 12.75
CA GLY A 526 -13.79 -3.81 12.03
C GLY A 526 -14.12 -2.56 12.85
N LEU A 527 -13.12 -1.88 13.43
CA LEU A 527 -13.32 -0.65 14.22
C LEU A 527 -14.11 0.42 13.47
N GLU A 528 -13.77 0.65 12.19
CA GLU A 528 -14.51 1.57 11.33
C GLU A 528 -15.98 1.15 11.11
N ARG A 529 -16.29 -0.16 11.04
CA ARG A 529 -17.66 -0.66 10.89
C ARG A 529 -18.48 -0.50 12.18
N ILE A 530 -17.91 -0.86 13.34
CA ILE A 530 -18.57 -0.66 14.66
C ILE A 530 -19.03 0.80 14.79
N VAL A 531 -18.12 1.75 14.54
CA VAL A 531 -18.41 3.19 14.63
C VAL A 531 -19.40 3.65 13.55
N ALA A 532 -19.31 3.13 12.32
CA ALA A 532 -20.17 3.54 11.22
C ALA A 532 -21.63 3.07 11.37
N TRP A 533 -21.87 1.86 11.88
CA TRP A 533 -23.22 1.28 11.95
C TRP A 533 -23.95 1.63 13.26
N MET A 534 -23.24 1.68 14.39
CA MET A 534 -23.77 2.21 15.65
C MET A 534 -24.34 3.64 15.46
N LEU A 535 -23.58 4.50 14.78
CA LEU A 535 -23.90 5.93 14.57
C LEU A 535 -24.64 6.22 13.24
N GLU A 536 -25.03 5.20 12.47
CA GLU A 536 -25.70 5.33 11.15
C GLU A 536 -25.04 6.33 10.17
N LEU A 537 -23.72 6.30 10.04
CA LEU A 537 -22.97 7.23 9.18
C LEU A 537 -23.19 7.00 7.67
N GLY A 538 -23.77 5.85 7.29
CA GLY A 538 -24.08 5.46 5.91
C GLY A 538 -22.88 5.04 5.03
N ASP A 539 -21.65 5.42 5.37
CA ASP A 539 -20.43 5.00 4.66
C ASP A 539 -19.24 4.88 5.61
N VAL A 540 -18.56 3.73 5.56
CA VAL A 540 -17.41 3.39 6.42
C VAL A 540 -16.23 4.37 6.28
N ARG A 541 -16.10 5.06 5.13
CA ARG A 541 -15.06 6.09 4.91
C ARG A 541 -15.19 7.29 5.83
N TYR A 542 -16.37 7.55 6.42
CA TYR A 542 -16.52 8.61 7.41
C TYR A 542 -15.78 8.29 8.73
N ALA A 543 -15.82 7.02 9.17
CA ALA A 543 -15.17 6.56 10.39
C ALA A 543 -13.65 6.36 10.24
N SER A 544 -13.14 6.19 9.01
CA SER A 544 -11.68 6.14 8.76
C SER A 544 -11.08 7.54 8.61
N LEU A 545 -10.04 7.87 9.39
CA LEU A 545 -9.41 9.20 9.36
C LEU A 545 -8.91 9.56 7.96
N PHE A 546 -8.18 8.64 7.32
CA PHE A 546 -7.65 8.74 5.96
C PHE A 546 -7.87 7.42 5.20
N HIS A 547 -9.12 7.13 4.82
CA HIS A 547 -9.53 5.89 4.15
C HIS A 547 -8.61 5.41 3.02
N ARG A 548 -8.62 4.09 2.79
CA ARG A 548 -8.16 3.46 1.54
C ARG A 548 -9.27 2.61 0.95
N ASP A 549 -9.39 2.69 -0.36
CA ASP A 549 -10.25 1.88 -1.21
C ASP A 549 -9.54 1.66 -2.57
N PRO A 550 -10.08 0.87 -3.51
CA PRO A 550 -9.42 0.58 -4.79
C PRO A 550 -9.25 1.80 -5.73
N LYS A 551 -9.72 3.00 -5.35
CA LYS A 551 -9.54 4.26 -6.08
C LYS A 551 -8.55 5.21 -5.39
N SER A 552 -8.08 4.83 -4.20
CA SER A 552 -7.01 5.51 -3.48
C SER A 552 -5.66 5.26 -4.16
N LEU A 553 -4.69 6.17 -3.94
CA LEU A 553 -3.35 6.11 -4.54
C LEU A 553 -3.34 5.92 -6.09
N PRO A 554 -4.09 6.74 -6.86
CA PRO A 554 -4.15 6.59 -8.31
C PRO A 554 -2.77 6.73 -8.97
N GLU A 555 -2.55 5.98 -10.05
CA GLU A 555 -1.29 5.96 -10.80
C GLU A 555 -0.87 7.38 -11.22
N ARG A 556 0.26 7.84 -10.69
CA ARG A 556 0.85 9.12 -11.07
C ARG A 556 1.50 8.97 -12.44
N LYS A 557 0.78 9.37 -13.50
CA LYS A 557 1.40 9.67 -14.78
C LYS A 557 2.58 10.60 -14.54
N LEU A 558 3.79 10.18 -14.95
CA LEU A 558 5.01 10.97 -14.79
C LEU A 558 4.88 12.27 -15.61
N THR A 559 4.69 13.39 -14.91
CA THR A 559 4.50 14.72 -15.52
C THR A 559 5.81 15.36 -16.00
N SER A 560 6.95 14.70 -15.76
CA SER A 560 8.27 15.08 -16.21
C SER A 560 8.87 13.96 -17.05
N LEU A 561 9.25 14.29 -18.29
CA LEU A 561 10.06 13.41 -19.14
C LEU A 561 11.45 13.20 -18.50
N PRO A 562 12.09 12.02 -18.66
CA PRO A 562 13.41 11.78 -18.07
C PRO A 562 14.52 12.73 -18.56
N HIS A 563 14.43 13.24 -19.80
CA HIS A 563 15.40 14.16 -20.42
C HIS A 563 14.67 15.43 -20.86
N MET A 564 14.69 16.49 -20.04
CA MET A 564 13.94 17.73 -20.32
C MET A 564 14.49 18.54 -21.51
N ASP A 565 15.76 18.32 -21.84
CA ASP A 565 16.48 18.77 -23.04
C ASP A 565 15.96 18.12 -24.34
N ALA A 566 15.32 16.96 -24.25
CA ALA A 566 14.75 16.21 -25.36
C ALA A 566 13.21 16.26 -25.37
N ASP A 567 12.60 17.33 -24.83
CA ASP A 567 11.16 17.54 -24.83
C ASP A 567 10.69 18.22 -26.13
N THR A 568 10.17 17.45 -27.08
CA THR A 568 9.73 17.95 -28.39
C THR A 568 8.50 18.85 -28.34
N THR A 569 7.85 19.01 -27.18
CA THR A 569 6.74 19.95 -27.00
C THR A 569 7.20 21.40 -26.81
N LYS A 570 8.51 21.61 -26.54
CA LYS A 570 9.14 22.90 -26.29
C LYS A 570 9.98 23.37 -27.47
N THR A 571 10.32 24.66 -27.47
CA THR A 571 11.40 25.19 -28.31
C THR A 571 12.74 24.66 -27.78
N LEU A 572 13.52 24.00 -28.63
CA LEU A 572 14.83 23.45 -28.28
C LEU A 572 15.93 24.25 -29.01
N GLU A 573 17.04 24.52 -28.33
CA GLU A 573 18.18 25.28 -28.88
C GLU A 573 18.98 24.48 -29.91
N SER A 574 18.97 23.15 -29.80
CA SER A 574 19.60 22.22 -30.73
C SER A 574 18.80 20.91 -30.85
N PRO A 575 18.97 20.11 -31.93
CA PRO A 575 18.31 18.82 -32.05
C PRO A 575 18.81 17.84 -30.97
N PRO A 576 17.92 17.24 -30.14
CA PRO A 576 18.33 16.35 -29.06
C PRO A 576 18.93 15.04 -29.57
N SER A 577 19.69 14.32 -28.74
CA SER A 577 20.23 13.00 -29.08
C SER A 577 19.11 12.00 -29.39
N VAL A 578 19.42 10.95 -30.16
CA VAL A 578 18.43 9.90 -30.49
C VAL A 578 18.16 9.04 -29.25
N GLU A 579 19.18 8.87 -28.44
CA GLU A 579 19.23 8.20 -27.14
C GLU A 579 18.25 8.84 -26.13
N ASN A 580 18.36 10.15 -25.90
CA ASN A 580 17.46 10.87 -24.97
C ASN A 580 16.01 10.87 -25.50
N LEU A 581 15.83 10.95 -26.83
CA LEU A 581 14.53 10.82 -27.47
C LEU A 581 13.93 9.41 -27.30
N ILE A 582 14.73 8.34 -27.37
CA ILE A 582 14.30 6.96 -27.08
C ILE A 582 13.89 6.84 -25.60
N ALA A 583 14.69 7.38 -24.68
CA ALA A 583 14.41 7.38 -23.25
C ALA A 583 13.21 8.27 -22.83
N ASN A 584 12.78 9.19 -23.69
CA ASN A 584 11.57 10.01 -23.51
C ASN A 584 10.31 9.39 -24.16
N TYR A 585 10.40 8.97 -25.43
CA TYR A 585 9.24 8.64 -26.27
C TYR A 585 9.31 7.27 -26.95
N GLY A 586 10.48 6.64 -26.99
CA GLY A 586 10.71 5.42 -27.77
C GLY A 586 10.21 4.13 -27.16
N ASP A 587 10.15 3.12 -28.02
CA ASP A 587 9.94 1.71 -27.71
C ASP A 587 11.08 0.86 -28.30
N ALA A 588 11.07 -0.46 -28.08
CA ALA A 588 12.13 -1.39 -28.46
C ALA A 588 12.55 -1.33 -29.94
N SER A 589 11.64 -0.99 -30.86
CA SER A 589 11.91 -0.85 -32.29
C SER A 589 12.71 0.41 -32.62
N ASN A 590 12.63 1.49 -31.84
CA ASN A 590 13.44 2.70 -32.02
C ASN A 590 14.91 2.49 -31.63
N THR A 591 15.21 1.52 -30.76
CA THR A 591 16.60 1.17 -30.37
C THR A 591 17.43 0.58 -31.53
N SER A 592 16.85 0.39 -32.72
CA SER A 592 17.58 0.07 -33.95
C SER A 592 18.20 1.28 -34.62
N TRP A 593 17.71 2.49 -34.33
CA TRP A 593 18.15 3.72 -34.98
C TRP A 593 19.58 4.15 -34.58
N LEU A 594 20.22 3.41 -33.66
CA LEU A 594 21.60 3.57 -33.22
C LEU A 594 22.59 2.66 -34.01
N ASP A 595 22.10 1.85 -34.95
CA ASP A 595 22.92 1.09 -35.89
C ASP A 595 23.22 1.93 -37.13
N GLU A 596 24.46 1.86 -37.66
CA GLU A 596 24.97 2.77 -38.71
C GLU A 596 24.20 2.71 -40.04
N ARG A 597 23.41 1.65 -40.26
CA ARG A 597 22.51 1.52 -41.42
C ARG A 597 21.30 2.46 -41.40
N PHE A 598 20.96 3.08 -40.26
CA PHE A 598 19.82 3.99 -40.11
C PHE A 598 20.19 5.45 -40.38
N ILE A 599 19.48 6.07 -41.32
CA ILE A 599 19.51 7.52 -41.56
C ILE A 599 18.44 8.17 -40.69
N ILE A 600 18.82 9.16 -39.88
CA ILE A 600 17.90 9.87 -38.98
C ILE A 600 17.42 11.15 -39.65
N TRP A 601 16.14 11.20 -40.03
CA TRP A 601 15.47 12.43 -40.41
C TRP A 601 15.01 13.19 -39.17
N ARG A 602 15.03 14.54 -39.24
CA ARG A 602 14.68 15.44 -38.14
C ARG A 602 13.58 16.42 -38.55
N HIS A 603 12.65 16.66 -37.63
CA HIS A 603 11.60 17.66 -37.73
C HIS A 603 11.98 18.96 -37.01
N SER A 604 11.30 20.07 -37.31
CA SER A 604 11.55 21.37 -36.69
C SER A 604 11.25 21.43 -35.18
N THR A 605 10.51 20.45 -34.65
CA THR A 605 10.25 20.28 -33.20
C THR A 605 11.29 19.40 -32.49
N GLY A 606 12.46 19.14 -33.11
CA GLY A 606 13.49 18.23 -32.60
C GLY A 606 13.21 16.74 -32.80
N ALA A 607 11.94 16.39 -33.07
CA ALA A 607 11.47 15.02 -33.31
C ALA A 607 12.26 14.28 -34.40
N ALA A 608 12.36 12.95 -34.29
CA ALA A 608 13.17 12.12 -35.18
C ALA A 608 12.39 10.94 -35.79
N ILE A 609 12.76 10.55 -37.02
CA ILE A 609 12.36 9.29 -37.66
C ILE A 609 13.60 8.63 -38.30
N GLY A 610 13.93 7.41 -37.86
CA GLY A 610 15.00 6.60 -38.43
C GLY A 610 14.51 5.71 -39.59
N TYR A 611 15.22 5.71 -40.71
CA TYR A 611 14.89 4.91 -41.89
C TYR A 611 16.14 4.37 -42.62
N VAL A 612 15.97 3.30 -43.38
CA VAL A 612 17.02 2.69 -44.22
C VAL A 612 16.59 2.73 -45.69
N ARG A 613 17.51 3.00 -46.61
CA ARG A 613 17.24 2.98 -48.06
C ARG A 613 17.48 1.57 -48.62
N GLN A 614 16.47 0.95 -49.23
CA GLN A 614 16.56 -0.39 -49.81
C GLN A 614 15.89 -0.41 -51.19
N GLY A 615 16.70 -0.33 -52.25
CA GLY A 615 16.19 -0.21 -53.63
C GLY A 615 15.30 1.03 -53.78
N LYS A 616 14.04 0.83 -54.20
CA LYS A 616 13.04 1.89 -54.34
C LYS A 616 12.32 2.26 -53.02
N PHE A 617 12.74 1.70 -51.88
CA PHE A 617 12.04 1.84 -50.60
C PHE A 617 12.83 2.64 -49.55
N ALA A 618 12.08 3.38 -48.73
CA ALA A 618 12.52 3.83 -47.41
C ALA A 618 11.86 2.93 -46.36
N MET A 619 12.65 2.04 -45.74
CA MET A 619 12.22 1.12 -44.69
C MET A 619 12.28 1.83 -43.34
N VAL A 620 11.15 1.98 -42.65
CA VAL A 620 11.02 2.71 -41.37
C VAL A 620 10.61 1.72 -40.28
N THR A 621 11.19 1.82 -39.09
CA THR A 621 10.87 0.93 -37.96
C THR A 621 10.52 1.70 -36.70
N GLY A 622 9.41 1.35 -36.04
CA GLY A 622 8.95 2.03 -34.83
C GLY A 622 8.24 3.35 -35.09
N ASP A 623 7.66 3.91 -34.04
CA ASP A 623 6.90 5.17 -34.08
C ASP A 623 7.86 6.39 -34.19
N PRO A 624 7.37 7.57 -34.63
CA PRO A 624 8.13 8.81 -34.56
C PRO A 624 8.55 9.12 -33.11
N LEU A 625 9.81 9.50 -32.90
CA LEU A 625 10.30 9.89 -31.57
C LEU A 625 9.89 11.34 -31.27
N CYS A 626 8.70 11.49 -30.68
CA CYS A 626 8.15 12.73 -30.15
C CYS A 626 6.94 12.48 -29.25
N ASP A 627 6.41 13.54 -28.63
CA ASP A 627 5.11 13.47 -27.96
C ASP A 627 3.98 13.03 -28.90
N ALA A 628 3.05 12.21 -28.39
CA ALA A 628 1.98 11.59 -29.15
C ALA A 628 1.02 12.61 -29.82
N SER A 629 0.90 13.84 -29.31
CA SER A 629 0.14 14.91 -29.97
C SER A 629 0.74 15.32 -31.32
N GLN A 630 2.05 15.12 -31.51
CA GLN A 630 2.79 15.52 -32.70
C GLN A 630 2.82 14.43 -33.79
N TYR A 631 2.48 13.18 -33.47
CA TYR A 631 2.58 12.02 -34.37
C TYR A 631 2.03 12.28 -35.78
N LYS A 632 0.82 12.86 -35.90
CA LYS A 632 0.18 13.14 -37.19
C LYS A 632 0.96 14.15 -38.04
N ALA A 633 1.46 15.22 -37.43
CA ALA A 633 2.23 16.25 -38.13
C ALA A 633 3.58 15.70 -38.60
N VAL A 634 4.35 15.07 -37.70
CA VAL A 634 5.68 14.52 -37.96
C VAL A 634 5.62 13.40 -39.00
N THR A 635 4.63 12.49 -38.90
CA THR A 635 4.36 11.43 -39.88
C THR A 635 4.09 11.99 -41.28
N THR A 636 3.23 13.01 -41.38
CA THR A 636 2.86 13.62 -42.67
C THR A 636 4.04 14.35 -43.30
N ALA A 637 4.81 15.09 -42.50
CA ALA A 637 6.01 15.79 -42.96
C ALA A 637 7.09 14.83 -43.49
N PHE A 638 7.34 13.72 -42.79
CA PHE A 638 8.28 12.69 -43.24
C PHE A 638 7.83 11.97 -44.52
N ILE A 639 6.54 11.62 -44.65
CA ILE A 639 6.00 11.02 -45.88
C ILE A 639 6.17 11.96 -47.07
N LYS A 640 5.98 13.27 -46.87
CA LYS A 640 6.27 14.28 -47.91
C LYS A 640 7.75 14.24 -48.27
N TYR A 641 8.66 14.39 -47.31
CA TYR A 641 10.12 14.33 -47.51
C TYR A 641 10.56 13.10 -48.34
N VAL A 642 10.13 11.90 -47.92
CA VAL A 642 10.50 10.65 -48.61
C VAL A 642 9.96 10.59 -50.04
N THR A 643 8.75 11.09 -50.30
CA THR A 643 8.13 11.01 -51.63
C THR A 643 8.52 12.13 -52.58
N THR A 644 8.79 13.35 -52.09
CA THR A 644 9.14 14.51 -52.93
C THR A 644 10.64 14.74 -53.08
N GLU A 645 11.43 14.54 -52.02
CA GLU A 645 12.88 14.84 -52.04
C GLU A 645 13.72 13.59 -52.29
N LEU A 646 13.36 12.44 -51.70
CA LEU A 646 14.08 11.18 -51.94
C LEU A 646 13.54 10.37 -53.12
N GLN A 647 12.32 10.67 -53.57
CA GLN A 647 11.60 9.90 -54.61
C GLN A 647 11.48 8.39 -54.29
N LEU A 648 11.45 8.04 -53.00
CA LEU A 648 11.31 6.67 -52.51
C LEU A 648 9.87 6.36 -52.09
N ILE A 649 9.54 5.08 -52.02
CA ILE A 649 8.28 4.59 -51.47
C ILE A 649 8.49 4.25 -49.99
N PRO A 650 7.84 4.93 -49.03
CA PRO A 650 7.95 4.56 -47.62
C PRO A 650 7.23 3.24 -47.33
N ILE A 651 7.84 2.40 -46.50
CA ILE A 651 7.22 1.23 -45.86
C ILE A 651 7.51 1.33 -44.36
N TRP A 652 6.46 1.39 -43.55
CA TRP A 652 6.57 1.54 -42.09
C TRP A 652 6.26 0.22 -41.39
N MET A 653 7.09 -0.16 -40.42
CA MET A 653 7.06 -1.46 -39.77
C MET A 653 7.20 -1.33 -38.24
N LEU A 654 6.66 -2.29 -37.50
CA LEU A 654 6.74 -2.35 -36.03
C LEU A 654 6.18 -1.09 -35.34
N VAL A 655 5.10 -0.52 -35.90
CA VAL A 655 4.42 0.67 -35.36
C VAL A 655 3.29 0.29 -34.41
N SER A 656 2.94 1.23 -33.52
CA SER A 656 1.78 1.16 -32.62
C SER A 656 0.44 1.20 -33.37
N TYR A 657 -0.65 0.98 -32.64
CA TYR A 657 -2.00 1.21 -33.15
C TYR A 657 -2.26 2.71 -33.44
N GLU A 658 -1.69 3.61 -32.63
CA GLU A 658 -1.82 5.06 -32.79
C GLU A 658 -1.26 5.54 -34.15
N VAL A 659 -0.05 5.08 -34.52
CA VAL A 659 0.57 5.40 -35.82
C VAL A 659 -0.05 4.58 -36.96
N GLN A 660 -0.42 3.32 -36.73
CA GLN A 660 -1.18 2.51 -37.70
C GLN A 660 -2.50 3.18 -38.10
N LYS A 661 -3.21 3.79 -37.15
CA LYS A 661 -4.48 4.48 -37.39
C LYS A 661 -4.29 5.69 -38.31
N ILE A 662 -3.24 6.48 -38.10
CA ILE A 662 -2.90 7.64 -38.95
C ILE A 662 -2.58 7.15 -40.37
N LEU A 663 -1.64 6.21 -40.52
CA LEU A 663 -1.22 5.69 -41.82
C LEU A 663 -2.38 4.99 -42.55
N GLY A 664 -3.10 4.11 -41.85
CA GLY A 664 -4.15 3.25 -42.40
C GLY A 664 -5.46 3.97 -42.69
N ARG A 665 -6.04 4.70 -41.71
CA ARG A 665 -7.37 5.31 -41.84
C ARG A 665 -7.34 6.73 -42.38
N GLU A 666 -6.36 7.54 -41.99
CA GLU A 666 -6.33 8.97 -42.36
C GLU A 666 -5.56 9.21 -43.67
N ILE A 667 -4.43 8.51 -43.87
CA ILE A 667 -3.63 8.57 -45.11
C ILE A 667 -4.03 7.44 -46.09
N GLY A 668 -4.83 6.46 -45.63
CA GLY A 668 -5.41 5.43 -46.49
C GLY A 668 -4.44 4.35 -46.96
N TRP A 669 -3.36 4.06 -46.22
CA TRP A 669 -2.41 2.98 -46.54
C TRP A 669 -3.00 1.59 -46.25
N ARG A 670 -2.40 0.53 -46.82
CA ARG A 670 -2.72 -0.84 -46.40
C ARG A 670 -1.97 -1.16 -45.12
N THR A 671 -2.61 -1.91 -44.24
CA THR A 671 -1.99 -2.32 -42.96
C THR A 671 -2.20 -3.80 -42.68
N LEU A 672 -1.28 -4.41 -41.95
CA LEU A 672 -1.36 -5.78 -41.44
C LEU A 672 -0.57 -5.89 -40.13
N SER A 673 -0.85 -6.92 -39.33
CA SER A 673 0.02 -7.35 -38.24
C SER A 673 0.42 -8.80 -38.44
N CYS A 674 1.70 -9.09 -38.26
CA CYS A 674 2.27 -10.44 -38.26
C CYS A 674 3.45 -10.55 -37.28
N THR A 675 3.59 -9.54 -36.41
CA THR A 675 4.67 -9.39 -35.45
C THR A 675 4.08 -8.87 -34.15
N GLU A 676 4.61 -9.34 -33.04
CA GLU A 676 4.10 -9.06 -31.69
C GLU A 676 5.26 -8.58 -30.82
N GLU A 677 5.15 -7.41 -30.22
CA GLU A 677 6.12 -6.89 -29.26
C GLU A 677 5.97 -7.67 -27.95
N GLN A 678 7.04 -8.34 -27.50
CA GLN A 678 6.93 -9.42 -26.51
C GLN A 678 7.20 -8.92 -25.09
N ARG A 679 6.19 -8.35 -24.46
CA ARG A 679 6.26 -7.72 -23.13
C ARG A 679 6.02 -8.67 -21.98
N VAL A 680 6.70 -8.42 -20.88
CA VAL A 680 6.43 -8.95 -19.54
C VAL A 680 6.35 -7.77 -18.58
N ASN A 681 5.47 -7.84 -17.58
CA ASN A 681 5.53 -6.92 -16.44
C ASN A 681 6.45 -7.55 -15.38
N ALA A 682 7.55 -6.88 -15.03
CA ALA A 682 8.56 -7.38 -14.09
C ALA A 682 7.99 -7.59 -12.69
N ASP A 683 7.11 -6.69 -12.23
CA ASP A 683 6.46 -6.75 -10.91
C ASP A 683 5.64 -8.04 -10.71
N LYS A 684 5.14 -8.62 -11.80
CA LYS A 684 4.34 -9.85 -11.85
C LYS A 684 5.17 -11.14 -12.00
N ILE A 685 6.47 -11.06 -12.25
CA ILE A 685 7.31 -12.26 -12.36
C ILE A 685 7.47 -12.89 -10.97
N ALA A 686 7.31 -14.22 -10.90
CA ALA A 686 7.82 -15.02 -9.79
C ALA A 686 9.30 -15.30 -10.06
N THR A 687 10.19 -14.66 -9.29
CA THR A 687 11.65 -14.79 -9.39
C THR A 687 12.09 -16.17 -8.90
N ASN A 688 11.97 -17.17 -9.76
CA ASN A 688 12.27 -18.57 -9.48
C ASN A 688 13.80 -18.85 -9.46
N ASN A 689 14.50 -18.06 -8.65
CA ASN A 689 15.96 -18.04 -8.48
C ASN A 689 16.48 -19.27 -7.71
N ASP A 690 15.60 -20.08 -7.13
CA ASP A 690 15.92 -21.36 -6.49
C ASP A 690 15.55 -22.58 -7.35
N GLY A 691 15.17 -22.38 -8.62
CA GLY A 691 14.82 -23.47 -9.53
C GLY A 691 16.02 -24.39 -9.87
N PRO A 692 15.79 -25.61 -10.40
CA PRO A 692 16.85 -26.59 -10.67
C PRO A 692 18.01 -26.08 -11.57
N LYS A 693 17.75 -25.07 -12.42
CA LYS A 693 18.78 -24.39 -13.21
C LYS A 693 19.66 -23.46 -12.39
N ALA A 694 19.12 -22.73 -11.43
CA ALA A 694 19.90 -21.85 -10.58
C ALA A 694 20.81 -22.63 -9.65
N ARG A 695 20.27 -23.66 -8.96
CA ARG A 695 21.08 -24.61 -8.16
C ARG A 695 22.19 -25.28 -8.99
N ARG A 696 21.99 -25.47 -10.30
CA ARG A 696 23.03 -25.95 -11.21
C ARG A 696 24.10 -24.89 -11.50
N VAL A 697 23.69 -23.66 -11.84
CA VAL A 697 24.58 -22.52 -12.14
C VAL A 697 25.46 -22.19 -10.94
N GLU A 698 24.89 -22.17 -9.74
CA GLU A 698 25.58 -22.02 -8.46
C GLU A 698 26.57 -23.17 -8.19
N ARG A 699 26.11 -24.43 -8.26
CA ARG A 699 26.97 -25.62 -8.04
C ARG A 699 28.12 -25.74 -9.04
N GLU A 700 27.95 -25.23 -10.26
CA GLU A 700 29.02 -25.15 -11.26
C GLU A 700 29.93 -23.91 -11.09
N GLY A 701 29.73 -23.10 -10.05
CA GLY A 701 30.61 -21.99 -9.65
C GLY A 701 30.44 -20.72 -10.47
N VAL A 702 29.26 -20.49 -11.06
CA VAL A 702 28.99 -19.32 -11.91
C VAL A 702 28.38 -18.18 -11.11
N LYS A 703 29.05 -17.04 -11.09
CA LYS A 703 28.57 -15.81 -10.42
C LYS A 703 27.72 -14.97 -11.38
N VAL A 704 26.42 -14.91 -11.14
CA VAL A 704 25.50 -13.98 -11.83
C VAL A 704 25.42 -12.65 -11.07
N HIS A 705 25.62 -11.51 -11.76
CA HIS A 705 25.50 -10.18 -11.16
C HIS A 705 25.32 -9.05 -12.18
N GLU A 706 24.91 -7.87 -11.71
CA GLU A 706 25.03 -6.62 -12.48
C GLU A 706 26.49 -6.16 -12.51
N VAL A 707 26.90 -5.58 -13.64
CA VAL A 707 28.27 -5.14 -13.93
C VAL A 707 28.25 -3.76 -14.61
N LYS A 708 29.38 -3.03 -14.56
CA LYS A 708 29.55 -1.79 -15.30
C LYS A 708 30.23 -2.06 -16.63
N ALA A 709 29.85 -1.32 -17.67
CA ALA A 709 30.55 -1.32 -18.97
C ALA A 709 31.80 -0.42 -18.91
N ASP A 710 32.72 -0.77 -18.01
CA ASP A 710 34.07 -0.22 -17.90
C ASP A 710 35.06 -1.00 -18.79
N ASP A 711 36.27 -0.46 -18.92
CA ASP A 711 37.26 -0.93 -19.89
C ASP A 711 37.80 -2.34 -19.56
N ASP A 712 37.74 -2.78 -18.29
CA ASP A 712 38.11 -4.15 -17.94
C ASP A 712 37.02 -5.15 -18.31
N PHE A 713 35.75 -4.86 -17.98
CA PHE A 713 34.64 -5.74 -18.35
C PHE A 713 34.50 -5.84 -19.87
N ILE A 714 34.59 -4.71 -20.60
CA ILE A 714 34.56 -4.68 -22.06
C ILE A 714 35.66 -5.57 -22.65
N ARG A 715 36.92 -5.39 -22.20
CA ARG A 715 38.09 -6.18 -22.62
C ARG A 715 37.92 -7.69 -22.38
N ARG A 716 37.17 -8.10 -21.34
CA ARG A 716 36.89 -9.51 -21.05
C ARG A 716 35.65 -10.06 -21.78
N ALA A 717 34.69 -9.21 -22.11
CA ALA A 717 33.46 -9.57 -22.82
C ALA A 717 33.65 -9.65 -24.34
N ASP A 718 34.39 -8.73 -24.96
CA ASP A 718 34.55 -8.65 -26.42
C ASP A 718 35.06 -9.95 -27.07
N PRO A 719 36.09 -10.66 -26.54
CA PRO A 719 36.50 -11.95 -27.09
C PRO A 719 35.39 -13.01 -27.09
N ALA A 720 34.49 -12.98 -26.10
CA ALA A 720 33.35 -13.89 -26.02
C ALA A 720 32.23 -13.48 -27.00
N ILE A 721 32.02 -12.18 -27.19
CA ILE A 721 31.08 -11.62 -28.17
C ILE A 721 31.50 -11.97 -29.59
N GLU A 722 32.78 -11.82 -29.95
CA GLU A 722 33.29 -12.18 -31.28
C GLU A 722 33.30 -13.70 -31.50
N ALA A 723 33.72 -14.49 -30.50
CA ALA A 723 33.61 -15.95 -30.57
C ALA A 723 32.15 -16.42 -30.75
N TRP A 724 31.18 -15.72 -30.16
CA TRP A 724 29.77 -16.01 -30.33
C TRP A 724 29.23 -15.59 -31.70
N LYS A 725 29.60 -14.41 -32.20
CA LYS A 725 29.30 -13.96 -33.58
C LYS A 725 29.79 -14.98 -34.60
N GLY A 726 31.05 -15.41 -34.51
CA GLY A 726 31.68 -16.37 -35.43
C GLY A 726 31.10 -17.79 -35.38
N ASN A 727 30.41 -18.18 -34.30
CA ASN A 727 29.77 -19.49 -34.16
C ASN A 727 28.32 -19.54 -34.67
N ARG A 728 27.74 -18.42 -35.12
CA ARG A 728 26.40 -18.37 -35.73
C ARG A 728 26.37 -19.18 -37.04
N LYS A 729 25.43 -20.12 -37.17
CA LYS A 729 25.24 -20.94 -38.39
C LYS A 729 23.84 -20.74 -38.98
N GLY A 730 23.79 -20.59 -40.30
CA GLY A 730 22.54 -20.37 -41.06
C GLY A 730 22.05 -18.91 -41.02
N LYS A 731 21.18 -18.57 -41.98
CA LYS A 731 20.58 -17.23 -42.14
C LYS A 731 19.96 -16.75 -40.84
N GLN A 732 20.30 -15.54 -40.41
CA GLN A 732 19.73 -14.93 -39.23
C GLN A 732 18.55 -14.03 -39.58
N VAL A 733 17.73 -13.77 -38.56
CA VAL A 733 16.69 -12.74 -38.61
C VAL A 733 16.82 -11.91 -37.34
N HIS A 734 17.13 -10.62 -37.52
CA HIS A 734 17.24 -9.65 -36.43
C HIS A 734 17.05 -8.21 -36.92
N LEU A 735 16.58 -7.33 -36.02
CA LEU A 735 16.42 -5.90 -36.31
C LEU A 735 17.71 -5.11 -36.04
N THR A 736 18.54 -5.52 -35.07
CA THR A 736 19.66 -4.69 -34.59
C THR A 736 20.98 -5.43 -34.40
N GLU A 737 22.06 -4.83 -34.87
CA GLU A 737 23.43 -5.34 -34.77
C GLU A 737 23.83 -5.59 -33.30
N VAL A 738 24.91 -6.34 -33.08
CA VAL A 738 25.38 -6.66 -31.72
C VAL A 738 26.45 -5.64 -31.31
N ARG A 739 25.95 -4.46 -30.92
CA ARG A 739 26.74 -3.27 -30.51
C ARG A 739 26.45 -2.91 -29.04
N PRO A 740 26.86 -3.75 -28.06
CA PRO A 740 26.49 -3.57 -26.65
C PRO A 740 26.94 -2.23 -26.07
N TRP A 741 28.10 -1.70 -26.48
CA TRP A 741 28.75 -0.54 -25.88
C TRP A 741 28.36 0.84 -26.46
N VAL A 742 27.49 0.88 -27.46
CA VAL A 742 26.79 2.14 -27.85
C VAL A 742 25.90 2.57 -26.68
N ASP A 743 25.63 3.87 -26.49
CA ASP A 743 24.57 4.33 -25.58
C ASP A 743 24.68 3.74 -24.15
N LYS A 744 25.87 3.87 -23.53
CA LYS A 744 26.14 3.28 -22.20
C LYS A 744 25.35 3.94 -21.06
N GLU A 745 24.82 5.15 -21.26
CA GLU A 745 24.03 5.90 -20.28
C GLU A 745 22.65 5.28 -20.03
N HIS A 746 21.97 4.86 -21.10
CA HIS A 746 20.62 4.30 -21.03
C HIS A 746 20.62 2.77 -20.88
N ARG A 747 21.77 2.16 -20.56
CA ARG A 747 21.94 0.69 -20.54
C ARG A 747 22.44 0.16 -19.20
N ARG A 748 21.91 -0.99 -18.80
CA ARG A 748 22.36 -1.78 -17.65
C ARG A 748 22.85 -3.14 -18.13
N TYR A 749 23.95 -3.62 -17.56
CA TYR A 749 24.68 -4.79 -18.03
C TYR A 749 24.75 -5.83 -16.92
N PHE A 750 24.45 -7.09 -17.26
CA PHE A 750 24.46 -8.20 -16.32
C PHE A 750 25.34 -9.30 -16.90
N ALA A 751 26.19 -9.91 -16.08
CA ALA A 751 27.11 -10.96 -16.48
C ALA A 751 26.95 -12.21 -15.62
N ALA A 752 27.00 -13.36 -16.27
CA ALA A 752 27.32 -14.64 -15.64
C ALA A 752 28.81 -14.89 -15.86
N GLU A 753 29.60 -15.01 -14.80
CA GLU A 753 31.05 -15.15 -14.89
C GLU A 753 31.55 -16.40 -14.16
N LYS A 754 32.60 -17.02 -14.71
CA LYS A 754 33.29 -18.17 -14.11
C LYS A 754 34.76 -18.16 -14.51
N ASP A 755 35.66 -18.42 -13.56
CA ASP A 755 37.11 -18.49 -13.77
C ASP A 755 37.68 -17.26 -14.52
N GLY A 756 37.15 -16.06 -14.21
CA GLY A 756 37.50 -14.79 -14.85
C GLY A 756 36.93 -14.55 -16.26
N LYS A 757 36.18 -15.52 -16.81
CA LYS A 757 35.58 -15.47 -18.15
C LYS A 757 34.10 -15.14 -18.07
N VAL A 758 33.63 -14.30 -18.99
CA VAL A 758 32.19 -14.05 -19.18
C VAL A 758 31.57 -15.26 -19.89
N GLN A 759 30.57 -15.88 -19.27
CA GLN A 759 29.84 -17.06 -19.75
C GLN A 759 28.55 -16.64 -20.46
N ALA A 760 27.86 -15.63 -19.95
CA ALA A 760 26.68 -15.05 -20.57
C ALA A 760 26.57 -13.56 -20.23
N MET A 761 25.91 -12.79 -21.09
CA MET A 761 25.64 -11.36 -20.88
C MET A 761 24.20 -11.00 -21.22
N VAL A 762 23.53 -10.26 -20.34
CA VAL A 762 22.23 -9.61 -20.62
C VAL A 762 22.43 -8.11 -20.59
N VAL A 763 21.82 -7.40 -21.55
CA VAL A 763 21.81 -5.94 -21.60
C VAL A 763 20.38 -5.46 -21.59
N LEU A 764 20.02 -4.65 -20.60
CA LEU A 764 18.79 -3.88 -20.59
C LEU A 764 19.04 -2.51 -21.23
N ALA A 765 18.17 -2.07 -22.13
CA ALA A 765 18.12 -0.70 -22.63
C ALA A 765 16.86 0.00 -22.11
N LYS A 766 16.99 1.25 -21.66
CA LYS A 766 15.89 2.07 -21.16
C LYS A 766 15.05 2.58 -22.34
N LEU A 767 13.73 2.54 -22.19
CA LEU A 767 12.76 3.08 -23.14
C LEU A 767 12.04 4.28 -22.50
N SER A 768 11.05 4.83 -23.18
CA SER A 768 10.14 5.82 -22.60
C SER A 768 9.45 5.31 -21.33
N PRO A 769 8.97 6.20 -20.43
CA PRO A 769 8.18 5.81 -19.27
C PRO A 769 6.90 5.00 -19.59
N LYS A 770 6.37 5.08 -20.83
CA LYS A 770 5.25 4.26 -21.33
C LYS A 770 5.67 2.81 -21.59
N HIS A 771 6.90 2.60 -22.09
CA HIS A 771 7.37 1.31 -22.61
C HIS A 771 8.40 0.60 -21.71
N GLY A 772 8.99 1.33 -20.75
CA GLY A 772 9.79 0.79 -19.64
C GLY A 772 11.23 0.43 -20.02
N TRP A 773 11.53 -0.87 -20.12
CA TRP A 773 12.86 -1.38 -20.51
C TRP A 773 12.77 -2.39 -21.65
N GLN A 774 13.88 -2.62 -22.34
CA GLN A 774 14.06 -3.70 -23.30
C GLN A 774 15.17 -4.65 -22.85
N VAL A 775 14.93 -5.97 -22.85
CA VAL A 775 16.00 -6.98 -22.91
C VAL A 775 16.60 -6.94 -24.32
N LYS A 776 17.52 -6.00 -24.52
CA LYS A 776 18.08 -5.59 -25.83
C LYS A 776 18.97 -6.69 -26.42
N TRP A 777 19.81 -7.30 -25.59
CA TRP A 777 20.51 -8.54 -25.93
C TRP A 777 20.49 -9.51 -24.74
N ALA A 778 20.42 -10.80 -25.06
CA ALA A 778 20.64 -11.92 -24.15
C ALA A 778 21.58 -12.88 -24.88
N LEU A 779 22.85 -12.88 -24.48
CA LEU A 779 23.96 -13.56 -25.16
C LEU A 779 24.45 -14.72 -24.30
N ASP A 780 24.30 -15.94 -24.81
CA ASP A 780 24.75 -17.20 -24.18
C ASP A 780 26.01 -17.66 -24.94
N PHE A 781 27.20 -17.50 -24.33
CA PHE A 781 28.47 -17.60 -25.06
C PHE A 781 28.95 -19.07 -25.20
N PRO A 782 29.84 -19.38 -26.17
CA PRO A 782 30.32 -20.74 -26.38
C PRO A 782 30.98 -21.34 -25.13
N GLY A 783 30.43 -22.47 -24.65
CA GLY A 783 30.90 -23.13 -23.42
C GLY A 783 30.26 -22.63 -22.12
N ALA A 784 29.17 -21.84 -22.18
CA ALA A 784 28.40 -21.45 -21.01
C ALA A 784 27.77 -22.63 -20.26
N VAL A 785 27.67 -22.51 -18.93
CA VAL A 785 26.91 -23.45 -18.09
C VAL A 785 25.42 -23.42 -18.44
N ASN A 786 24.84 -24.59 -18.69
CA ASN A 786 23.44 -24.71 -19.09
C ASN A 786 22.49 -24.14 -18.02
N GLY A 787 21.77 -23.08 -18.40
CA GLY A 787 20.87 -22.34 -17.51
C GLY A 787 21.39 -20.95 -17.12
N ALA A 788 22.67 -20.64 -17.31
CA ALA A 788 23.27 -19.37 -16.90
C ALA A 788 22.54 -18.15 -17.50
N ILE A 789 22.26 -18.16 -18.81
CA ILE A 789 21.52 -17.06 -19.46
C ILE A 789 20.08 -16.90 -18.93
N GLU A 790 19.41 -17.99 -18.54
CA GLU A 790 18.02 -17.92 -18.05
C GLU A 790 17.96 -17.37 -16.61
N VAL A 791 18.92 -17.75 -15.75
CA VAL A 791 19.11 -17.16 -14.42
C VAL A 791 19.49 -15.68 -14.54
N LEU A 792 20.37 -15.34 -15.49
CA LEU A 792 20.82 -13.96 -15.70
C LEU A 792 19.70 -13.04 -16.23
N ILE A 793 18.80 -13.55 -17.08
CA ILE A 793 17.56 -12.84 -17.47
C ILE A 793 16.65 -12.67 -16.24
N GLY A 794 16.49 -13.69 -15.40
CA GLY A 794 15.71 -13.61 -14.15
C GLY A 794 16.21 -12.49 -13.23
N LEU A 795 17.52 -12.44 -13.00
CA LEU A 795 18.17 -11.36 -12.23
C LEU A 795 17.94 -9.99 -12.87
N ALA A 796 18.19 -9.85 -14.17
CA ALA A 796 18.02 -8.57 -14.88
C ALA A 796 16.57 -8.07 -14.78
N LEU A 797 15.57 -8.94 -14.98
CA LEU A 797 14.15 -8.60 -14.84
C LEU A 797 13.77 -8.25 -13.39
N SER A 798 14.32 -8.93 -12.39
CA SER A 798 14.07 -8.60 -10.97
C SER A 798 14.65 -7.24 -10.53
N SER A 799 15.57 -6.68 -11.32
CA SER A 799 16.28 -5.43 -11.03
C SER A 799 15.55 -4.17 -11.51
N VAL A 800 14.38 -4.32 -12.15
CA VAL A 800 13.55 -3.25 -12.72
C VAL A 800 12.08 -3.47 -12.37
N SER A 801 11.28 -2.41 -12.44
CA SER A 801 9.83 -2.44 -12.24
C SER A 801 9.07 -2.07 -13.51
N GLY A 802 7.78 -2.40 -13.57
CA GLY A 802 6.90 -2.07 -14.68
C GLY A 802 7.10 -2.95 -15.93
N GLN A 803 6.93 -2.38 -17.11
CA GLN A 803 7.02 -3.10 -18.38
C GLN A 803 8.47 -3.35 -18.79
N VAL A 804 8.75 -4.57 -19.23
CA VAL A 804 9.99 -4.93 -19.94
C VAL A 804 9.62 -5.69 -21.20
N THR A 805 10.25 -5.40 -22.33
CA THR A 805 10.02 -6.16 -23.57
C THR A 805 11.27 -6.85 -24.10
N PHE A 806 11.09 -8.00 -24.76
CA PHE A 806 12.18 -8.71 -25.42
C PHE A 806 12.43 -8.23 -26.87
N GLY A 807 11.66 -7.29 -27.40
CA GLY A 807 11.71 -6.84 -28.79
C GLY A 807 10.89 -7.75 -29.72
N ALA A 808 10.24 -7.15 -30.73
CA ALA A 808 9.36 -7.78 -31.73
C ALA A 808 9.67 -9.26 -32.03
N GLY A 809 8.69 -10.11 -31.73
CA GLY A 809 8.61 -11.52 -32.10
C GLY A 809 7.66 -11.74 -33.29
N VAL A 810 7.52 -13.01 -33.67
CA VAL A 810 6.70 -13.46 -34.80
C VAL A 810 5.34 -13.94 -34.29
N SER A 811 4.25 -13.39 -34.83
CA SER A 811 2.89 -13.77 -34.44
C SER A 811 2.54 -15.19 -34.87
N GLN A 812 1.63 -15.85 -34.15
CA GLN A 812 1.08 -17.14 -34.60
C GLN A 812 0.33 -17.04 -35.95
N LYS A 813 -0.19 -15.86 -36.32
CA LYS A 813 -1.01 -15.64 -37.52
C LYS A 813 -0.72 -14.29 -38.18
N LEU A 814 -0.91 -14.20 -39.50
CA LEU A 814 -0.99 -12.91 -40.17
C LEU A 814 -2.43 -12.38 -40.07
N THR A 815 -2.61 -11.26 -39.40
CA THR A 815 -3.88 -10.53 -39.28
C THR A 815 -3.90 -9.39 -40.29
N ALA A 816 -4.84 -9.42 -41.23
CA ALA A 816 -5.01 -8.32 -42.18
C ALA A 816 -5.72 -7.14 -41.51
N GLY A 817 -5.23 -5.92 -41.75
CA GLY A 817 -5.79 -4.69 -41.21
C GLY A 817 -6.49 -3.85 -42.28
N GLU A 818 -6.49 -2.53 -42.06
CA GLU A 818 -7.11 -1.54 -42.94
C GLU A 818 -6.70 -1.71 -44.40
N HIS A 819 -7.70 -1.68 -45.28
CA HIS A 819 -7.56 -1.74 -46.74
C HIS A 819 -6.84 -2.98 -47.31
N LEU A 820 -6.74 -4.09 -46.56
CA LEU A 820 -6.14 -5.35 -47.00
C LEU A 820 -7.15 -6.51 -46.94
N HIS A 821 -7.80 -6.80 -48.07
CA HIS A 821 -8.87 -7.81 -48.13
C HIS A 821 -8.70 -8.78 -49.33
N GLY A 822 -9.49 -9.86 -49.33
CA GLY A 822 -9.61 -10.80 -50.45
C GLY A 822 -8.32 -11.55 -50.80
N ILE A 823 -8.09 -11.75 -52.10
CA ILE A 823 -7.00 -12.59 -52.65
C ILE A 823 -5.62 -12.15 -52.15
N ARG A 824 -5.36 -10.84 -52.01
CA ARG A 824 -4.05 -10.33 -51.54
C ARG A 824 -3.77 -10.69 -50.07
N ALA A 825 -4.79 -10.67 -49.20
CA ALA A 825 -4.65 -11.08 -47.81
C ALA A 825 -4.34 -12.58 -47.71
N ARG A 826 -5.03 -13.43 -48.48
CA ARG A 826 -4.77 -14.88 -48.55
C ARG A 826 -3.34 -15.18 -49.03
N PHE A 827 -2.90 -14.56 -50.13
CA PHE A 827 -1.54 -14.72 -50.65
C PHE A 827 -0.46 -14.35 -49.63
N LEU A 828 -0.69 -13.28 -48.86
CA LEU A 828 0.24 -12.84 -47.82
C LEU A 828 0.29 -13.82 -46.65
N ALA A 829 -0.86 -14.36 -46.20
CA ALA A 829 -0.89 -15.39 -45.17
C ALA A 829 -0.12 -16.65 -45.60
N THR A 830 -0.30 -17.14 -46.83
CA THR A 830 0.47 -18.28 -47.37
C THR A 830 1.97 -17.99 -47.43
N THR A 831 2.34 -16.81 -47.92
CA THR A 831 3.75 -16.39 -48.04
C THR A 831 4.41 -16.30 -46.65
N TYR A 832 3.71 -15.71 -45.68
CA TYR A 832 4.15 -15.58 -44.30
C TYR A 832 4.39 -16.94 -43.64
N SER A 833 3.44 -17.88 -43.72
CA SER A 833 3.57 -19.21 -43.09
C SER A 833 4.84 -19.94 -43.54
N SER A 834 5.14 -19.95 -44.85
CA SER A 834 6.34 -20.58 -45.41
C SER A 834 7.65 -19.93 -44.91
N ILE A 835 7.65 -18.62 -44.66
CA ILE A 835 8.80 -17.89 -44.13
C ILE A 835 9.01 -18.18 -42.63
N VAL A 836 7.93 -18.21 -41.84
CA VAL A 836 7.99 -18.52 -40.40
C VAL A 836 8.50 -19.94 -40.15
N GLU A 837 8.11 -20.88 -41.01
CA GLU A 837 8.53 -22.28 -40.98
C GLU A 837 10.00 -22.44 -41.41
N SER A 838 10.38 -21.95 -42.60
CA SER A 838 11.75 -22.08 -43.14
C SER A 838 12.82 -21.36 -42.32
N LEU A 839 12.47 -20.31 -41.58
CA LEU A 839 13.38 -19.59 -40.67
C LEU A 839 13.23 -20.05 -39.20
N GLY A 840 12.36 -21.03 -38.92
CA GLY A 840 12.22 -21.68 -37.61
C GLY A 840 11.83 -20.75 -36.46
N LEU A 841 11.22 -19.59 -36.77
CA LEU A 841 11.14 -18.43 -35.86
C LEU A 841 10.26 -18.67 -34.63
N ARG A 842 9.30 -19.60 -34.71
CA ARG A 842 8.45 -20.03 -33.59
C ARG A 842 9.27 -20.40 -32.34
N ARG A 843 10.45 -21.01 -32.51
CA ARG A 843 11.32 -21.42 -31.39
C ARG A 843 11.84 -20.26 -30.54
N LYS A 844 12.00 -19.06 -31.11
CA LYS A 844 12.44 -17.86 -30.34
C LYS A 844 11.33 -17.35 -29.41
N ALA A 845 10.07 -17.37 -29.86
CA ALA A 845 8.93 -16.98 -29.04
C ALA A 845 8.74 -17.92 -27.83
N THR A 846 8.87 -19.23 -28.05
CA THR A 846 8.77 -20.28 -27.00
C THR A 846 9.87 -20.19 -25.92
N PHE A 847 10.99 -19.51 -26.19
CA PHE A 847 11.98 -19.22 -25.15
C PHE A 847 11.51 -18.08 -24.24
N ARG A 848 10.95 -17.01 -24.81
CA ARG A 848 10.52 -15.81 -24.07
C ARG A 848 9.27 -16.04 -23.23
N SER A 849 8.37 -16.91 -23.68
CA SER A 849 7.17 -17.29 -22.91
C SER A 849 7.48 -17.97 -21.57
N LYS A 850 8.69 -18.51 -21.36
CA LYS A 850 9.17 -19.01 -20.06
C LYS A 850 9.15 -17.94 -18.96
N PHE A 851 9.30 -16.68 -19.34
CA PHE A 851 9.29 -15.53 -18.42
C PHE A 851 7.90 -14.88 -18.32
N GLY A 852 6.85 -15.51 -18.86
CA GLY A 852 5.49 -14.93 -18.88
C GLY A 852 5.28 -13.84 -19.94
N ALA A 853 6.15 -13.74 -20.95
CA ALA A 853 6.04 -12.72 -21.99
C ALA A 853 4.80 -12.93 -22.91
N LEU A 854 3.98 -11.90 -23.04
CA LEU A 854 2.78 -11.82 -23.89
C LEU A 854 3.03 -10.96 -25.13
N GLY A 855 2.26 -11.17 -26.19
CA GLY A 855 2.39 -10.44 -27.45
C GLY A 855 1.45 -9.22 -27.55
N GLU A 856 2.03 -8.02 -27.63
CA GLU A 856 1.32 -6.80 -28.06
C GLU A 856 1.38 -6.68 -29.59
N SER A 857 0.23 -6.48 -30.26
CA SER A 857 0.21 -6.43 -31.73
C SER A 857 0.84 -5.15 -32.28
N VAL A 858 1.90 -5.29 -33.08
CA VAL A 858 2.51 -4.18 -33.85
C VAL A 858 2.28 -4.37 -35.35
N TYR A 859 2.33 -3.28 -36.11
CA TYR A 859 1.79 -3.24 -37.47
C TYR A 859 2.85 -2.94 -38.54
N ILE A 860 2.55 -3.37 -39.76
CA ILE A 860 3.24 -3.01 -41.00
C ILE A 860 2.26 -2.25 -41.89
N CYS A 861 2.65 -1.06 -42.31
CA CYS A 861 1.83 -0.08 -43.03
C CYS A 861 2.54 0.34 -44.32
N TYR A 862 1.84 0.29 -45.46
CA TYR A 862 2.44 0.61 -46.77
C TYR A 862 1.44 1.21 -47.77
N PRO A 863 1.88 2.11 -48.68
CA PRO A 863 1.01 2.76 -49.67
C PRO A 863 0.16 1.81 -50.53
N LYS A 864 -1.02 2.29 -50.94
CA LYS A 864 -1.92 1.54 -51.84
C LYS A 864 -1.32 1.27 -53.23
N HIS A 865 -0.38 2.10 -53.67
CA HIS A 865 0.29 2.03 -54.98
C HIS A 865 1.82 1.94 -54.80
N GLY A 866 2.57 1.56 -55.84
CA GLY A 866 4.03 1.41 -55.78
C GLY A 866 4.57 0.10 -55.17
N VAL A 867 3.85 -0.50 -54.22
CA VAL A 867 4.20 -1.79 -53.58
C VAL A 867 3.43 -2.96 -54.21
N GLY A 868 4.13 -3.84 -54.93
CA GLY A 868 3.62 -5.07 -55.51
C GLY A 868 3.80 -6.30 -54.61
N LEU A 869 3.09 -7.40 -54.93
CA LEU A 869 3.16 -8.64 -54.12
C LEU A 869 4.55 -9.30 -54.10
N ARG A 870 5.39 -9.07 -55.12
CA ARG A 870 6.79 -9.54 -55.15
C ARG A 870 7.71 -8.66 -54.29
N ASP A 871 7.42 -7.36 -54.22
CA ASP A 871 8.21 -6.38 -53.44
C ASP A 871 8.15 -6.64 -51.93
N LEU A 872 7.07 -7.26 -51.44
CA LEU A 872 6.91 -7.61 -50.03
C LEU A 872 7.94 -8.65 -49.53
N ARG A 873 8.77 -9.21 -50.43
CA ARG A 873 9.99 -9.96 -50.07
C ARG A 873 11.14 -9.06 -49.60
N GLU A 874 11.17 -7.78 -49.98
CA GLU A 874 12.18 -6.82 -49.52
C GLU A 874 12.03 -6.50 -48.03
N ILE A 875 10.79 -6.47 -47.51
CA ILE A 875 10.49 -6.42 -46.07
C ILE A 875 11.14 -7.59 -45.33
N VAL A 876 11.09 -8.80 -45.93
CA VAL A 876 11.66 -10.01 -45.32
C VAL A 876 13.19 -9.95 -45.35
N LYS A 877 13.79 -9.43 -46.43
CA LYS A 877 15.23 -9.19 -46.53
C LYS A 877 15.73 -8.13 -45.55
N PHE A 878 14.96 -7.10 -45.26
CA PHE A 878 15.35 -6.01 -44.34
C PHE A 878 15.73 -6.51 -42.94
N PHE A 879 15.07 -7.57 -42.49
CA PHE A 879 15.37 -8.27 -41.22
C PHE A 879 16.33 -9.45 -41.37
N GLN A 880 16.76 -9.82 -42.58
CA GLN A 880 17.67 -10.95 -42.82
C GLN A 880 19.13 -10.50 -42.84
N ASP A 881 19.98 -11.38 -42.33
CA ASP A 881 21.44 -11.28 -42.27
C ASP A 881 22.03 -12.67 -42.61
#